data_AF-A0A518XGA7-F1
#
_entry.id   AF-A0A518XGA7-F1
#
_cell.length_a   1.000
_cell.length_b   1.000
_cell.length_c   1.000
_cell.angle_alpha   90.00
_cell.angle_beta   90.00
_cell.angle_gamma   90.00
#
_symmetry.space_group_name_H-M   'P 1'
#
loop_
_entity.id
_entity.type
_entity.pdbx_description
1 polymer ?
#
loop_
_entity_poly.entity_id
_entity_poly.type
_entity_poly.pdbx_seq_one_letter_code
_entity_poly.pdbx_strand_id
1 'polypeptide(L)'
;MLPSKVVRHKAGRFVPVLLAGLILAACSGQGPQQTSNVNIQGPATGQSDYYLQQAQQSSDDSKTDWQLLAIRALLKEGKYPQAQTQLSQLPQQLSDTQQQELLLLRAQMQIALQDFSGAQQQLTQVKPAALSQDQQVRFYALQIAAAQNRPSLALLRAYIAQEPLLQGTDHQSNIDATWQALTQLTQDQLNSLVINADENTLQGWLDLLNTWHANSQDPQMLKAAIADWQTRYPQNPGAKTLPTQLSQVKNFTAASTSTIALLLPLNGQAQVFASAIQKGFNDAKNGVLNAPAAQPAAPAADTAAAQTPATASGTAASPAASTTTPAQPAQPTQTAQPASATPPATAQASSSAQVKVYDTSNQPIARVMQQAQQDGATLVVGPLLKSNVEAVANSQTTLNVLALNEPEQIQNHPNICYFALSPEDEARDAAHHIHEQGKSQPLLLIPRSNYGDRIGKAFAQEWQKLGGGTVLQQRFGGVAELKQGINSGAGITLSGTPLTVQPDAAQSVAAAGLNIPAPQTSTPAADASSGSPDAVYIVASQDELQLIKPMIAMRTSSRNNIALYASSRSAQAGAGPDFRLEMDGLQFSDIPLLSGANPGLMQQAARSFNNDYSLVRLYAMGIDAWTLANQFNQMRQVPGFAIDGNTGKLSADTDCVINRKLAWNQYRQGQIVPVQ
;
A
#
# COMPACT_ATOMS: atom_id res chain seq x y z
N MET A 1 15.09 -60.47 -50.93
CA MET A 1 15.38 -59.99 -52.29
C MET A 1 16.59 -59.07 -52.23
N LEU A 2 17.75 -59.62 -52.60
CA LEU A 2 19.01 -58.91 -52.88
C LEU A 2 18.86 -58.01 -54.13
N PRO A 3 19.89 -57.26 -54.58
CA PRO A 3 20.60 -56.15 -53.93
C PRO A 3 20.77 -54.99 -54.97
N SER A 4 21.54 -53.93 -54.67
CA SER A 4 22.72 -53.59 -55.49
C SER A 4 23.43 -52.35 -54.96
N LYS A 5 24.69 -52.53 -54.59
CA LYS A 5 25.71 -51.50 -54.36
C LYS A 5 26.75 -51.62 -55.47
N VAL A 6 27.59 -50.58 -55.55
CA VAL A 6 28.95 -50.52 -56.15
C VAL A 6 28.90 -50.29 -57.68
N VAL A 7 29.65 -49.37 -58.31
CA VAL A 7 31.12 -49.24 -58.32
C VAL A 7 31.61 -47.81 -58.63
N ARG A 8 32.77 -47.50 -58.02
CA ARG A 8 33.65 -46.33 -58.12
C ARG A 8 34.31 -46.17 -59.50
N HIS A 9 34.72 -44.94 -59.84
CA HIS A 9 36.08 -44.70 -60.36
C HIS A 9 36.68 -43.38 -59.83
N LYS A 10 38.02 -43.38 -59.73
CA LYS A 10 38.89 -42.46 -58.99
C LYS A 10 39.47 -41.33 -59.86
N ALA A 11 39.83 -40.24 -59.17
CA ALA A 11 41.06 -39.42 -59.29
C ALA A 11 41.15 -38.21 -60.26
N GLY A 12 41.75 -37.13 -59.74
CA GLY A 12 42.47 -36.04 -60.45
C GLY A 12 41.72 -34.70 -60.52
N ARG A 13 41.85 -33.73 -59.60
CA ARG A 13 42.95 -32.78 -59.31
C ARG A 13 43.04 -31.59 -60.31
N PHE A 14 43.00 -30.36 -59.75
CA PHE A 14 43.43 -29.03 -60.24
C PHE A 14 42.41 -28.01 -60.82
N VAL A 15 42.07 -27.05 -59.95
CA VAL A 15 41.91 -25.58 -60.17
C VAL A 15 43.17 -25.05 -60.92
N PRO A 16 43.15 -24.05 -61.84
CA PRO A 16 42.85 -22.66 -61.46
C PRO A 16 42.30 -21.64 -62.50
N VAL A 17 41.62 -20.63 -61.95
CA VAL A 17 41.79 -19.17 -62.18
C VAL A 17 41.82 -18.67 -63.63
N LEU A 18 40.80 -17.90 -64.03
CA LEU A 18 40.92 -16.54 -64.59
C LEU A 18 39.53 -16.00 -64.95
N LEU A 19 38.88 -15.42 -63.94
CA LEU A 19 37.70 -14.58 -64.06
C LEU A 19 38.18 -13.13 -64.10
N ALA A 20 38.48 -12.59 -65.28
CA ALA A 20 38.68 -11.15 -65.48
C ALA A 20 38.65 -10.81 -66.97
N GLY A 21 37.56 -10.20 -67.44
CA GLY A 21 37.56 -9.51 -68.72
C GLY A 21 36.23 -9.53 -69.45
N LEU A 22 35.56 -8.37 -69.42
CA LEU A 22 34.52 -7.92 -70.35
C LEU A 22 33.15 -8.60 -70.25
N ILE A 23 32.17 -7.86 -69.71
CA ILE A 23 31.12 -7.21 -70.51
C ILE A 23 30.57 -6.06 -69.64
N LEU A 24 31.00 -4.84 -69.97
CA LEU A 24 30.36 -3.58 -69.59
C LEU A 24 30.07 -2.88 -70.92
N ALA A 25 28.79 -2.81 -71.31
CA ALA A 25 28.15 -1.63 -71.87
C ALA A 25 26.72 -1.94 -72.33
N ALA A 26 25.83 -0.98 -72.05
CA ALA A 26 24.51 -0.74 -72.63
C ALA A 26 23.34 -1.62 -72.16
N CYS A 27 22.58 -1.08 -71.21
CA CYS A 27 21.17 -0.74 -71.43
C CYS A 27 20.72 0.30 -70.39
N SER A 28 20.70 1.56 -70.81
CA SER A 28 19.94 2.64 -70.19
C SER A 28 18.45 2.39 -70.43
N GLY A 29 17.77 1.85 -69.42
CA GLY A 29 16.31 1.81 -69.36
C GLY A 29 15.84 2.62 -68.17
N GLN A 30 15.17 3.74 -68.41
CA GLN A 30 14.37 4.43 -67.41
C GLN A 30 13.30 3.45 -66.90
N GLY A 31 13.53 2.89 -65.72
CA GLY A 31 12.53 2.16 -64.96
C GLY A 31 11.51 3.15 -64.37
N PRO A 32 10.24 2.74 -64.19
CA PRO A 32 9.23 3.61 -63.63
C PRO A 32 9.65 4.03 -62.20
N GLN A 33 9.60 5.33 -61.90
CA GLN A 33 9.69 5.83 -60.53
C GLN A 33 8.55 5.18 -59.73
N GLN A 34 8.84 4.08 -59.05
CA GLN A 34 8.01 3.60 -57.96
C GLN A 34 8.20 4.60 -56.81
N THR A 35 7.31 5.58 -56.73
CA THR A 35 7.08 6.31 -55.48
C THR A 35 6.61 5.27 -54.45
N SER A 36 7.53 4.73 -53.66
CA SER A 36 7.18 3.99 -52.47
C SER A 36 6.41 4.95 -51.57
N ASN A 37 5.08 4.86 -51.54
CA ASN A 37 4.26 5.67 -50.63
C ASN A 37 4.56 5.23 -49.20
N VAL A 38 5.49 5.94 -48.55
CA VAL A 38 5.86 5.70 -47.16
C VAL A 38 4.70 6.17 -46.28
N ASN A 39 4.10 5.25 -45.52
CA ASN A 39 3.04 5.60 -44.60
C ASN A 39 3.61 5.99 -43.23
N ILE A 40 3.88 7.28 -43.04
CA ILE A 40 4.32 7.80 -41.74
C ILE A 40 3.27 7.69 -40.65
N GLN A 41 1.99 7.57 -40.98
CA GLN A 41 0.91 7.52 -39.98
C GLN A 41 0.59 6.09 -39.52
N GLY A 42 1.18 5.07 -40.15
CA GLY A 42 1.02 3.67 -39.78
C GLY A 42 2.04 3.21 -38.74
N PRO A 43 1.89 1.98 -38.21
CA PRO A 43 2.80 1.44 -37.21
C PRO A 43 4.21 1.24 -37.77
N ALA A 44 5.24 1.62 -36.99
CA ALA A 44 6.63 1.35 -37.33
C ALA A 44 7.01 -0.07 -36.85
N THR A 45 7.02 -1.02 -37.78
CA THR A 45 7.28 -2.45 -37.52
C THR A 45 8.73 -2.87 -37.69
N GLY A 46 9.58 -2.04 -38.30
CA GLY A 46 11.01 -2.26 -38.49
C GLY A 46 11.88 -1.71 -37.36
N GLN A 47 13.17 -2.05 -37.39
CA GLN A 47 14.20 -1.49 -36.51
C GLN A 47 14.74 -0.16 -37.08
N SER A 48 15.39 0.64 -36.24
CA SER A 48 15.96 1.95 -36.60
C SER A 48 16.90 1.87 -37.79
N ASP A 49 17.73 0.83 -37.84
CA ASP A 49 18.78 0.69 -38.84
C ASP A 49 18.21 0.49 -40.24
N TYR A 50 17.08 -0.22 -40.33
CA TYR A 50 16.34 -0.37 -41.59
C TYR A 50 15.83 0.98 -42.08
N TYR A 51 15.16 1.75 -41.22
CA TYR A 51 14.60 3.05 -41.61
C TYR A 51 15.69 4.09 -41.90
N LEU A 52 16.80 4.08 -41.17
CA LEU A 52 17.96 4.94 -41.44
C LEU A 52 18.60 4.61 -42.79
N GLN A 53 18.70 3.33 -43.13
CA GLN A 53 19.21 2.90 -44.44
C GLN A 53 18.29 3.35 -45.57
N GLN A 54 16.97 3.21 -45.43
CA GLN A 54 16.00 3.72 -46.41
C GLN A 54 16.12 5.25 -46.56
N ALA A 55 16.22 5.99 -45.45
CA ALA A 55 16.40 7.44 -45.48
C ALA A 55 17.69 7.90 -46.17
N GLN A 56 18.77 7.11 -46.12
CA GLN A 56 20.02 7.41 -46.83
C GLN A 56 19.95 7.12 -48.33
N GLN A 57 19.13 6.14 -48.73
CA GLN A 57 18.96 5.74 -50.12
C GLN A 57 17.91 6.60 -50.86
N SER A 58 16.97 7.18 -50.13
CA SER A 58 15.99 8.13 -50.66
C SER A 58 16.61 9.50 -50.94
N SER A 59 16.33 10.04 -52.12
CA SER A 59 16.69 11.40 -52.54
C SER A 59 15.47 12.26 -52.91
N ASP A 60 14.27 11.72 -52.74
CA ASP A 60 12.98 12.31 -53.05
C ASP A 60 12.22 12.77 -51.77
N ASP A 61 10.98 13.20 -51.94
CA ASP A 61 10.11 13.70 -50.86
C ASP A 61 9.85 12.64 -49.77
N SER A 62 10.07 11.34 -50.06
CA SER A 62 9.94 10.23 -49.10
C SER A 62 11.06 10.19 -48.05
N LYS A 63 12.16 10.92 -48.27
CA LYS A 63 13.31 10.92 -47.37
C LYS A 63 12.92 11.37 -45.96
N THR A 64 12.19 12.46 -45.83
CA THR A 64 11.73 13.00 -44.53
C THR A 64 10.84 12.00 -43.81
N ASP A 65 9.99 11.29 -44.56
CA ASP A 65 9.09 10.29 -44.01
C ASP A 65 9.85 9.09 -43.41
N TRP A 66 10.88 8.61 -44.12
CA TRP A 66 11.80 7.61 -43.59
C TRP A 66 12.60 8.10 -42.38
N GLN A 67 13.03 9.36 -42.36
CA GLN A 67 13.72 9.95 -41.20
C GLN A 67 12.81 10.01 -39.97
N LEU A 68 11.53 10.37 -40.12
CA LEU A 68 10.56 10.38 -39.01
C LEU A 68 10.29 8.97 -38.48
N LEU A 69 10.14 7.97 -39.37
CA LEU A 69 10.01 6.57 -38.97
C LEU A 69 11.28 6.05 -38.26
N ALA A 70 12.46 6.46 -38.73
CA ALA A 70 13.73 6.15 -38.07
C ALA A 70 13.80 6.75 -36.66
N ILE A 71 13.44 8.02 -36.48
CA ILE A 71 13.38 8.66 -35.15
C ILE A 71 12.42 7.91 -34.24
N ARG A 72 11.24 7.54 -34.73
CA ARG A 72 10.27 6.75 -33.95
C ARG A 72 10.85 5.43 -33.49
N ALA A 73 11.52 4.69 -34.37
CA ALA A 73 12.16 3.42 -34.04
C ALA A 73 13.32 3.62 -33.05
N LEU A 74 14.17 4.64 -33.25
CA LEU A 74 15.26 4.99 -32.33
C LEU A 74 14.75 5.31 -30.92
N LEU A 75 13.65 6.06 -30.79
CA LEU A 75 13.01 6.37 -29.51
C LEU A 75 12.44 5.10 -28.85
N LYS A 76 11.81 4.21 -29.63
CA LYS A 76 11.30 2.92 -29.15
C LYS A 76 12.42 1.98 -28.68
N GLU A 77 13.59 2.05 -29.32
CA GLU A 77 14.79 1.27 -28.98
C GLU A 77 15.63 1.91 -27.85
N GLY A 78 15.26 3.07 -27.33
CA GLY A 78 16.00 3.78 -26.28
C GLY A 78 17.29 4.46 -26.75
N LYS A 79 17.51 4.61 -28.07
CA LYS A 79 18.68 5.25 -28.67
C LYS A 79 18.53 6.78 -28.69
N TYR A 80 18.32 7.42 -27.54
CA TYR A 80 17.98 8.85 -27.43
C TYR A 80 18.98 9.82 -28.08
N PRO A 81 20.31 9.68 -27.91
CA PRO A 81 21.27 10.59 -28.54
C PRO A 81 21.22 10.56 -30.07
N GLN A 82 21.00 9.36 -30.64
CA GLN A 82 20.85 9.19 -32.08
C GLN A 82 19.53 9.78 -32.57
N ALA A 83 18.44 9.55 -31.84
CA ALA A 83 17.13 10.15 -32.14
C ALA A 83 17.21 11.69 -32.12
N GLN A 84 17.91 12.29 -31.15
CA GLN A 84 18.08 13.74 -31.05
C GLN A 84 18.90 14.30 -32.22
N THR A 85 19.96 13.59 -32.61
CA THR A 85 20.77 13.96 -33.79
C THR A 85 19.93 13.91 -35.06
N GLN A 86 19.09 12.89 -35.22
CA GLN A 86 18.24 12.77 -36.40
C GLN A 86 17.12 13.82 -36.40
N LEU A 87 16.60 14.17 -35.23
CA LEU A 87 15.60 15.24 -35.07
C LEU A 87 16.13 16.61 -35.48
N SER A 88 17.42 16.90 -35.24
CA SER A 88 18.05 18.18 -35.63
C SER A 88 18.42 18.25 -37.12
N GLN A 89 18.43 17.12 -37.82
CA GLN A 89 18.72 17.02 -39.25
C GLN A 89 17.46 17.07 -40.14
N LEU A 90 16.26 17.16 -39.54
CA LEU A 90 15.01 17.29 -40.29
C LEU A 90 14.96 18.64 -41.03
N PRO A 91 14.35 18.69 -42.24
CA PRO A 91 14.19 19.93 -42.97
C PRO A 91 13.28 20.92 -42.24
N GLN A 92 13.46 22.22 -42.50
CA GLN A 92 12.65 23.28 -41.89
C GLN A 92 11.21 23.33 -42.44
N GLN A 93 11.00 22.89 -43.68
CA GLN A 93 9.69 22.83 -44.32
C GLN A 93 9.16 21.39 -44.24
N LEU A 94 8.06 21.21 -43.51
CA LEU A 94 7.38 19.93 -43.33
C LEU A 94 5.93 20.06 -43.78
N SER A 95 5.35 18.96 -44.27
CA SER A 95 3.91 18.89 -44.51
C SER A 95 3.14 18.87 -43.19
N ASP A 96 1.83 19.16 -43.22
CA ASP A 96 0.99 19.12 -42.02
C ASP A 96 1.04 17.75 -41.32
N THR A 97 1.04 16.65 -42.09
CA THR A 97 1.13 15.28 -41.56
C THR A 97 2.47 15.02 -40.88
N GLN A 98 3.57 15.44 -41.52
CA GLN A 98 4.92 15.33 -40.95
C GLN A 98 5.06 16.19 -39.69
N GLN A 99 4.45 17.38 -39.68
CA GLN A 99 4.45 18.26 -38.53
C GLN A 99 3.70 17.64 -37.34
N GLN A 100 2.51 17.06 -37.56
CA GLN A 100 1.79 16.35 -36.49
C GLN A 100 2.62 15.18 -35.92
N GLU A 101 3.26 14.38 -36.79
CA GLU A 101 4.13 13.30 -36.32
C GLU A 101 5.33 13.82 -35.53
N LEU A 102 5.95 14.91 -35.98
CA LEU A 102 7.07 15.53 -35.29
C LEU A 102 6.68 16.02 -33.88
N LEU A 103 5.46 16.56 -33.69
CA LEU A 103 4.96 16.94 -32.36
C LEU A 103 4.94 15.74 -31.41
N LEU A 104 4.45 14.58 -31.87
CA LEU A 104 4.40 13.35 -31.08
C LEU A 104 5.81 12.84 -30.74
N LEU A 105 6.74 12.85 -31.70
CA LEU A 105 8.13 12.43 -31.48
C LEU A 105 8.87 13.37 -30.51
N ARG A 106 8.63 14.68 -30.58
CA ARG A 106 9.19 15.66 -29.63
C ARG A 106 8.66 15.44 -28.23
N ALA A 107 7.35 15.28 -28.07
CA ALA A 107 6.75 14.98 -26.78
C ALA A 107 7.31 13.67 -26.19
N GLN A 108 7.46 12.61 -27.01
CA GLN A 108 8.07 11.35 -26.59
C GLN A 108 9.52 11.53 -26.14
N MET A 109 10.32 12.32 -26.87
CA MET A 109 11.69 12.66 -26.48
C MET A 109 11.72 13.44 -25.17
N GLN A 110 10.85 14.44 -24.99
CA GLN A 110 10.77 15.23 -23.76
C GLN A 110 10.43 14.37 -22.55
N ILE A 111 9.46 13.45 -22.68
CA ILE A 111 9.13 12.47 -21.63
C ILE A 111 10.35 11.60 -21.31
N ALA A 112 11.08 11.12 -22.33
CA ALA A 112 12.29 10.34 -22.12
C ALA A 112 13.42 11.13 -21.41
N LEU A 113 13.47 12.44 -21.62
CA LEU A 113 14.38 13.38 -20.95
C LEU A 113 13.81 13.95 -19.64
N GLN A 114 12.68 13.43 -19.15
CA GLN A 114 11.96 13.89 -17.95
C GLN A 114 11.41 15.33 -17.98
N ASP A 115 11.35 15.96 -19.16
CA ASP A 115 10.67 17.25 -19.37
C ASP A 115 9.16 17.03 -19.60
N PHE A 116 8.46 16.58 -18.55
CA PHE A 116 7.05 16.27 -18.63
C PHE A 116 6.17 17.51 -18.85
N SER A 117 6.54 18.65 -18.26
CA SER A 117 5.84 19.93 -18.49
C SER A 117 5.96 20.39 -19.94
N GLY A 118 7.17 20.31 -20.51
CA GLY A 118 7.39 20.63 -21.91
C GLY A 118 6.64 19.68 -22.82
N ALA A 119 6.61 18.38 -22.50
CA ALA A 119 5.81 17.40 -23.23
C ALA A 119 4.31 17.73 -23.21
N GLN A 120 3.75 18.13 -22.07
CA GLN A 120 2.34 18.55 -21.98
C GLN A 120 2.05 19.78 -22.86
N GLN A 121 2.92 20.80 -22.82
CA GLN A 121 2.80 21.99 -23.68
C GLN A 121 2.98 21.67 -25.17
N GLN A 122 3.79 20.68 -25.50
CA GLN A 122 3.97 20.21 -26.87
C GLN A 122 2.71 19.52 -27.38
N LEU A 123 2.08 18.68 -26.54
CA LEU A 123 0.89 17.90 -26.87
C LEU A 123 -0.37 18.76 -27.04
N THR A 124 -0.45 19.96 -26.46
CA THR A 124 -1.60 20.87 -26.67
C THR A 124 -1.67 21.43 -28.11
N GLN A 125 -0.58 21.35 -28.87
CA GLN A 125 -0.52 21.81 -30.26
C GLN A 125 -0.95 20.74 -31.28
N VAL A 126 -1.06 19.49 -30.83
CA VAL A 126 -1.48 18.36 -31.67
C VAL A 126 -2.97 18.49 -31.97
N LYS A 127 -3.37 18.17 -33.20
CA LYS A 127 -4.78 18.18 -33.65
C LYS A 127 -5.29 16.75 -33.71
N PRO A 128 -5.99 16.22 -32.68
CA PRO A 128 -6.33 14.79 -32.60
C PRO A 128 -7.21 14.30 -33.77
N ALA A 129 -8.08 15.17 -34.28
CA ALA A 129 -8.94 14.89 -35.43
C ALA A 129 -8.19 14.70 -36.76
N ALA A 130 -6.94 15.17 -36.85
CA ALA A 130 -6.08 15.03 -38.03
C ALA A 130 -5.14 13.80 -37.96
N LEU A 131 -5.13 13.08 -36.83
CA LEU A 131 -4.28 11.92 -36.60
C LEU A 131 -4.92 10.64 -37.13
N SER A 132 -4.09 9.70 -37.60
CA SER A 132 -4.54 8.32 -37.83
C SER A 132 -4.90 7.63 -36.50
N GLN A 133 -5.60 6.49 -36.57
CA GLN A 133 -5.92 5.70 -35.38
C GLN A 133 -4.66 5.30 -34.59
N ASP A 134 -3.59 4.88 -35.26
CA ASP A 134 -2.30 4.55 -34.62
C ASP A 134 -1.70 5.78 -33.92
N GLN A 135 -1.69 6.94 -34.59
CA GLN A 135 -1.21 8.19 -34.02
C GLN A 135 -2.06 8.66 -32.84
N GLN A 136 -3.38 8.45 -32.86
CA GLN A 136 -4.27 8.78 -31.74
C GLN A 136 -3.94 7.94 -30.51
N VAL A 137 -3.70 6.63 -30.67
CA VAL A 137 -3.31 5.80 -29.52
C VAL A 137 -1.99 6.30 -28.91
N ARG A 138 -0.99 6.59 -29.76
CA ARG A 138 0.29 7.14 -29.31
C ARG A 138 0.11 8.49 -28.62
N PHE A 139 -0.73 9.36 -29.17
CA PHE A 139 -1.01 10.67 -28.60
C PHE A 139 -1.59 10.59 -27.19
N TYR A 140 -2.64 9.79 -26.98
CA TYR A 140 -3.23 9.63 -25.64
C TYR A 140 -2.27 8.96 -24.66
N ALA A 141 -1.50 7.96 -25.11
CA ALA A 141 -0.46 7.35 -24.29
C ALA A 141 0.61 8.37 -23.84
N LEU A 142 1.02 9.29 -24.71
CA LEU A 142 1.95 10.37 -24.37
C LEU A 142 1.33 11.38 -23.40
N GLN A 143 0.04 11.73 -23.55
CA GLN A 143 -0.65 12.59 -22.60
C GLN A 143 -0.72 11.97 -21.20
N ILE A 144 -1.06 10.68 -21.12
CA ILE A 144 -1.11 9.91 -19.87
C ILE A 144 0.28 9.86 -19.22
N ALA A 145 1.31 9.51 -20.00
CA ALA A 145 2.69 9.46 -19.49
C ALA A 145 3.18 10.84 -19.01
N ALA A 146 2.87 11.91 -19.74
CA ALA A 146 3.25 13.28 -19.37
C ALA A 146 2.54 13.77 -18.09
N ALA A 147 1.36 13.23 -17.76
CA ALA A 147 0.62 13.58 -16.55
C ALA A 147 1.23 12.99 -15.26
N GLN A 148 2.07 11.95 -15.34
CA GLN A 148 2.67 11.28 -14.17
C GLN A 148 1.65 10.87 -13.09
N ASN A 149 0.50 10.35 -13.49
CA ASN A 149 -0.62 10.00 -12.60
C ASN A 149 -1.15 11.17 -11.75
N ARG A 150 -0.83 12.42 -12.08
CA ARG A 150 -1.42 13.58 -11.40
C ARG A 150 -2.86 13.78 -11.90
N PRO A 151 -3.87 13.69 -11.01
CA PRO A 151 -5.27 13.82 -11.40
C PRO A 151 -5.53 15.16 -12.07
N SER A 152 -6.09 15.12 -13.28
CA SER A 152 -6.47 16.32 -14.03
C SER A 152 -7.55 15.98 -15.06
N LEU A 153 -8.33 16.99 -15.45
CA LEU A 153 -9.32 16.83 -16.52
C LEU A 153 -8.69 16.38 -17.84
N ALA A 154 -7.48 16.85 -18.16
CA ALA A 154 -6.75 16.43 -19.34
C ALA A 154 -6.41 14.93 -19.29
N LEU A 155 -5.96 14.44 -18.13
CA LEU A 155 -5.67 13.01 -17.93
C LEU A 155 -6.93 12.14 -18.08
N LEU A 156 -8.05 12.57 -17.49
CA LEU A 156 -9.32 11.84 -17.64
C LEU A 156 -9.79 11.77 -19.08
N ARG A 157 -9.74 12.89 -19.81
CA ARG A 157 -10.09 12.94 -21.23
C ARG A 157 -9.19 12.02 -22.05
N ALA A 158 -7.90 11.94 -21.72
CA ALA A 158 -6.98 11.03 -22.39
C ALA A 158 -7.36 9.56 -22.17
N TYR A 159 -7.66 9.14 -20.93
CA TYR A 159 -8.11 7.77 -20.67
C TYR A 159 -9.45 7.44 -21.35
N ILE A 160 -10.42 8.36 -21.30
CA ILE A 160 -11.73 8.18 -21.94
C ILE A 160 -11.60 8.07 -23.46
N ALA A 161 -10.72 8.87 -24.07
CA ALA A 161 -10.50 8.84 -25.51
C ALA A 161 -9.65 7.64 -25.97
N GLN A 162 -8.79 7.10 -25.10
CA GLN A 162 -8.00 5.90 -25.38
C GLN A 162 -8.82 4.61 -25.25
N GLU A 163 -9.79 4.56 -24.32
CA GLU A 163 -10.63 3.40 -24.03
C GLU A 163 -11.15 2.64 -25.28
N PRO A 164 -11.79 3.28 -26.28
CA PRO A 164 -12.38 2.56 -27.42
C PRO A 164 -11.33 1.92 -28.34
N LEU A 165 -10.05 2.29 -28.17
CA LEU A 165 -8.92 1.79 -28.95
C LEU A 165 -8.26 0.56 -28.28
N LEU A 166 -8.64 0.22 -27.05
CA LEU A 166 -8.07 -0.84 -26.25
C LEU A 166 -8.98 -2.09 -26.23
N GLN A 167 -8.39 -3.25 -25.94
CA GLN A 167 -9.12 -4.53 -25.81
C GLN A 167 -8.54 -5.36 -24.67
N GLY A 168 -9.31 -6.33 -24.17
CA GLY A 168 -8.83 -7.31 -23.18
C GLY A 168 -8.36 -6.68 -21.87
N THR A 169 -7.16 -7.06 -21.43
CA THR A 169 -6.57 -6.58 -20.15
C THR A 169 -6.23 -5.10 -20.17
N ASP A 170 -5.77 -4.57 -21.31
CA ASP A 170 -5.39 -3.16 -21.44
C ASP A 170 -6.62 -2.26 -21.32
N HIS A 171 -7.75 -2.74 -21.87
CA HIS A 171 -9.04 -2.08 -21.72
C HIS A 171 -9.46 -1.98 -20.26
N GLN A 172 -9.43 -3.08 -19.50
CA GLN A 172 -9.75 -3.05 -18.07
C GLN A 172 -8.78 -2.17 -17.27
N SER A 173 -7.47 -2.21 -17.58
CA SER A 173 -6.48 -1.36 -16.91
C SER A 173 -6.77 0.14 -17.14
N ASN A 174 -7.19 0.52 -18.33
CA ASN A 174 -7.60 1.90 -18.64
C ASN A 174 -8.87 2.31 -17.86
N ILE A 175 -9.84 1.42 -17.72
CA ILE A 175 -11.05 1.65 -16.90
C ILE A 175 -10.67 1.86 -15.44
N ASP A 176 -9.81 1.01 -14.89
CA ASP A 176 -9.36 1.10 -13.51
C ASP A 176 -8.55 2.38 -13.25
N ALA A 177 -7.67 2.74 -14.19
CA ALA A 177 -6.90 3.99 -14.13
C ALA A 177 -7.79 5.24 -14.24
N THR A 178 -8.85 5.20 -15.07
CA THR A 178 -9.85 6.27 -15.15
C THR A 178 -10.52 6.49 -13.80
N TRP A 179 -10.96 5.40 -13.16
CA TRP A 179 -11.61 5.44 -11.86
C TRP A 179 -10.67 5.90 -10.74
N GLN A 180 -9.42 5.44 -10.76
CA GLN A 180 -8.40 5.88 -9.82
C GLN A 180 -8.11 7.38 -9.96
N ALA A 181 -7.96 7.89 -11.18
CA ALA A 181 -7.75 9.31 -11.41
C ALA A 181 -8.94 10.16 -10.94
N LEU A 182 -10.18 9.68 -11.12
CA LEU A 182 -11.39 10.37 -10.65
C LEU A 182 -11.45 10.46 -9.11
N THR A 183 -11.22 9.34 -8.43
CA THR A 183 -11.31 9.26 -6.96
C THR A 183 -10.23 10.04 -6.22
N GLN A 184 -9.14 10.40 -6.92
CA GLN A 184 -8.05 11.22 -6.40
C GLN A 184 -8.24 12.74 -6.64
N LEU A 185 -9.29 13.17 -7.35
CA LEU A 185 -9.55 14.60 -7.53
C LEU A 185 -9.99 15.26 -6.22
N THR A 186 -9.45 16.45 -5.97
CA THR A 186 -9.91 17.31 -4.88
C THR A 186 -11.24 17.97 -5.20
N GLN A 187 -11.98 18.40 -4.18
CA GLN A 187 -13.26 19.12 -4.37
C GLN A 187 -13.09 20.41 -5.17
N ASP A 188 -12.00 21.15 -4.95
CA ASP A 188 -11.71 22.37 -5.73
C ASP A 188 -11.49 22.05 -7.21
N GLN A 189 -10.79 20.95 -7.51
CA GLN A 189 -10.61 20.50 -8.89
C GLN A 189 -11.93 20.08 -9.52
N LEU A 190 -12.79 19.34 -8.81
CA LEU A 190 -14.13 18.95 -9.28
C LEU A 190 -15.00 20.18 -9.59
N ASN A 191 -14.99 21.19 -8.72
CA ASN A 191 -15.75 22.43 -8.91
C ASN A 191 -15.25 23.28 -10.08
N SER A 192 -13.97 23.14 -10.43
CA SER A 192 -13.35 23.85 -11.57
C SER A 192 -13.54 23.15 -12.92
N LEU A 193 -14.15 21.96 -12.96
CA LEU A 193 -14.32 21.20 -14.19
C LEU A 193 -15.29 21.89 -15.14
N VAL A 194 -14.82 22.20 -16.34
CA VAL A 194 -15.66 22.64 -17.46
C VAL A 194 -15.94 21.43 -18.35
N ILE A 195 -17.17 20.90 -18.24
CA ILE A 195 -17.67 19.77 -19.03
C ILE A 195 -18.38 20.32 -20.25
N ASN A 196 -17.99 19.87 -21.44
CA ASN A 196 -18.67 20.25 -22.67
C ASN A 196 -19.94 19.41 -22.87
N ALA A 197 -20.92 19.95 -23.59
CA ALA A 197 -22.24 19.32 -23.75
C ALA A 197 -22.20 17.95 -24.47
N ASP A 198 -21.13 17.65 -25.20
CA ASP A 198 -20.91 16.39 -25.92
C ASP A 198 -20.17 15.33 -25.08
N GLU A 199 -19.67 15.67 -23.90
CA GLU A 199 -18.87 14.79 -23.04
C GLU A 199 -19.72 13.88 -22.13
N ASN A 200 -20.72 13.21 -22.71
CA ASN A 200 -21.65 12.33 -21.97
C ASN A 200 -20.94 11.20 -21.21
N THR A 201 -19.84 10.67 -21.75
CA THR A 201 -19.03 9.63 -21.07
C THR A 201 -18.36 10.19 -19.81
N LEU A 202 -17.80 11.40 -19.88
CA LEU A 202 -17.19 12.06 -18.72
C LEU A 202 -18.26 12.40 -17.67
N GLN A 203 -19.41 12.91 -18.09
CA GLN A 203 -20.54 13.18 -17.18
C GLN A 203 -20.96 11.90 -16.45
N GLY A 204 -21.11 10.78 -17.16
CA GLY A 204 -21.43 9.50 -16.54
C GLY A 204 -20.40 9.07 -15.48
N TRP A 205 -19.11 9.25 -15.76
CA TRP A 205 -18.04 8.97 -14.81
C TRP A 205 -18.09 9.87 -13.55
N LEU A 206 -18.39 11.15 -13.71
CA LEU A 206 -18.53 12.09 -12.58
C LEU A 206 -19.79 11.78 -11.76
N ASP A 207 -20.88 11.38 -12.39
CA ASP A 207 -22.09 10.91 -11.70
C ASP A 207 -21.84 9.63 -10.91
N LEU A 208 -20.99 8.72 -11.43
CA LEU A 208 -20.56 7.53 -10.69
C LEU A 208 -19.73 7.91 -9.47
N LEU A 209 -18.81 8.87 -9.62
CA LEU A 209 -18.02 9.41 -8.52
C LEU A 209 -18.94 9.98 -7.44
N ASN A 210 -19.89 10.84 -7.79
CA ASN A 210 -20.87 11.38 -6.84
C ASN A 210 -21.68 10.28 -6.16
N THR A 211 -22.11 9.27 -6.91
CA THR A 211 -22.80 8.08 -6.37
C THR A 211 -21.94 7.35 -5.35
N TRP A 212 -20.66 7.15 -5.65
CA TRP A 212 -19.72 6.53 -4.72
C TRP A 212 -19.51 7.38 -3.46
N HIS A 213 -19.25 8.69 -3.60
CA HIS A 213 -19.08 9.59 -2.45
C HIS A 213 -20.30 9.61 -1.53
N ALA A 214 -21.51 9.62 -2.08
CA ALA A 214 -22.75 9.68 -1.30
C ALA A 214 -23.10 8.37 -0.58
N ASN A 215 -22.63 7.23 -1.09
CA ASN A 215 -23.04 5.91 -0.61
C ASN A 215 -21.89 5.05 -0.05
N SER A 216 -20.64 5.53 -0.08
CA SER A 216 -19.46 4.76 0.33
C SER A 216 -19.52 4.18 1.75
N GLN A 217 -20.28 4.80 2.64
CA GLN A 217 -20.46 4.35 4.02
C GLN A 217 -21.44 3.17 4.17
N ASP A 218 -22.32 2.93 3.20
CA ASP A 218 -23.29 1.84 3.20
C ASP A 218 -23.11 0.97 1.94
N PRO A 219 -22.43 -0.20 2.05
CA PRO A 219 -22.18 -1.07 0.91
C PRO A 219 -23.44 -1.60 0.20
N GLN A 220 -24.54 -1.79 0.93
CA GLN A 220 -25.78 -2.29 0.34
C GLN A 220 -26.47 -1.17 -0.45
N MET A 221 -26.48 0.05 0.08
CA MET A 221 -26.96 1.23 -0.63
C MET A 221 -26.07 1.55 -1.83
N LEU A 222 -24.74 1.46 -1.69
CA LEU A 222 -23.78 1.67 -2.77
C LEU A 222 -23.98 0.64 -3.90
N LYS A 223 -24.16 -0.64 -3.57
CA LYS A 223 -24.46 -1.68 -4.56
C LYS A 223 -25.73 -1.38 -5.35
N ALA A 224 -26.80 -0.96 -4.67
CA ALA A 224 -28.04 -0.57 -5.33
C ALA A 224 -27.85 0.69 -6.19
N ALA A 225 -27.12 1.68 -5.70
CA ALA A 225 -26.86 2.93 -6.40
C ALA A 225 -25.97 2.75 -7.64
N ILE A 226 -24.98 1.84 -7.59
CA ILE A 226 -24.19 1.45 -8.77
C ILE A 226 -25.09 0.79 -9.82
N ALA A 227 -26.00 -0.10 -9.42
CA ALA A 227 -26.92 -0.76 -10.36
C ALA A 227 -27.88 0.25 -11.03
N ASP A 228 -28.39 1.23 -10.27
CA ASP A 228 -29.16 2.35 -10.83
C ASP A 228 -28.32 3.19 -11.82
N TRP A 229 -27.09 3.54 -11.44
CA TRP A 229 -26.18 4.27 -12.32
C TRP A 229 -25.89 3.53 -13.64
N GLN A 230 -25.66 2.21 -13.61
CA GLN A 230 -25.46 1.39 -14.81
C GLN A 230 -26.68 1.44 -15.74
N THR A 231 -27.88 1.57 -15.17
CA THR A 231 -29.13 1.68 -15.93
C THR A 231 -29.28 3.07 -16.57
N ARG A 232 -28.83 4.14 -15.89
CA ARG A 232 -28.84 5.52 -16.43
C ARG A 232 -27.78 5.76 -17.50
N TYR A 233 -26.63 5.08 -17.42
CA TYR A 233 -25.49 5.26 -18.33
C TYR A 233 -25.09 3.98 -19.09
N PRO A 234 -25.99 3.32 -19.85
CA PRO A 234 -25.73 2.00 -20.43
C PRO A 234 -24.61 1.98 -21.49
N GLN A 235 -24.27 3.14 -22.08
CA GLN A 235 -23.19 3.28 -23.05
C GLN A 235 -21.85 3.63 -22.43
N ASN A 236 -21.80 4.01 -21.15
CA ASN A 236 -20.55 4.35 -20.48
C ASN A 236 -19.67 3.08 -20.35
N PRO A 237 -18.37 3.16 -20.66
CA PRO A 237 -17.45 2.03 -20.51
C PRO A 237 -17.48 1.39 -19.11
N GLY A 238 -17.54 2.19 -18.05
CA GLY A 238 -17.65 1.73 -16.67
C GLY A 238 -18.97 1.01 -16.36
N ALA A 239 -20.02 1.23 -17.16
CA ALA A 239 -21.27 0.49 -17.01
C ALA A 239 -21.21 -0.90 -17.68
N LYS A 240 -20.48 -1.03 -18.78
CA LYS A 240 -20.27 -2.31 -19.49
C LYS A 240 -19.30 -3.20 -18.71
N THR A 241 -18.20 -2.62 -18.27
CA THR A 241 -17.14 -3.26 -17.47
C THR A 241 -16.83 -2.35 -16.28
N LEU A 242 -17.31 -2.72 -15.09
CA LEU A 242 -17.09 -1.93 -13.89
C LEU A 242 -15.60 -1.88 -13.54
N PRO A 243 -15.11 -0.75 -13.00
CA PRO A 243 -13.80 -0.70 -12.35
C PRO A 243 -13.66 -1.85 -11.34
N THR A 244 -12.48 -2.45 -11.26
CA THR A 244 -12.21 -3.59 -10.39
C THR A 244 -12.62 -3.32 -8.95
N GLN A 245 -12.34 -2.11 -8.45
CA GLN A 245 -12.75 -1.64 -7.11
C GLN A 245 -14.27 -1.68 -6.90
N LEU A 246 -15.07 -1.30 -7.90
CA LEU A 246 -16.54 -1.27 -7.82
C LEU A 246 -17.18 -2.64 -8.12
N SER A 247 -16.50 -3.47 -8.91
CA SER A 247 -16.91 -4.85 -9.17
C SER A 247 -16.93 -5.68 -7.87
N GLN A 248 -16.01 -5.41 -6.94
CA GLN A 248 -15.99 -6.04 -5.62
C GLN A 248 -17.26 -5.69 -4.81
N VAL A 249 -17.68 -4.42 -4.83
CA VAL A 249 -18.90 -3.95 -4.15
C VAL A 249 -20.18 -4.55 -4.77
N LYS A 250 -20.22 -4.72 -6.09
CA LYS A 250 -21.35 -5.41 -6.74
C LYS A 250 -21.53 -6.84 -6.22
N ASN A 251 -20.41 -7.49 -5.92
CA ASN A 251 -20.37 -8.83 -5.33
C ASN A 251 -20.50 -8.82 -3.80
N PHE A 252 -20.70 -7.65 -3.17
CA PHE A 252 -20.94 -7.55 -1.73
C PHE A 252 -22.13 -8.42 -1.34
N THR A 253 -21.86 -9.33 -0.41
CA THR A 253 -22.84 -10.02 0.43
C THR A 253 -22.53 -9.60 1.86
N ALA A 254 -23.53 -9.34 2.70
CA ALA A 254 -23.27 -9.05 4.11
C ALA A 254 -22.62 -10.29 4.76
N ALA A 255 -21.57 -10.10 5.56
CA ALA A 255 -20.91 -11.21 6.24
C ALA A 255 -21.92 -11.79 7.24
N SER A 256 -22.35 -13.03 7.03
CA SER A 256 -23.02 -13.77 8.08
C SER A 256 -21.93 -14.28 9.03
N THR A 257 -21.80 -13.68 10.21
CA THR A 257 -20.88 -14.15 11.27
C THR A 257 -21.46 -15.33 12.06
N SER A 258 -22.39 -16.08 11.46
CA SER A 258 -23.15 -17.14 12.16
C SER A 258 -22.23 -18.16 12.83
N THR A 259 -21.14 -18.56 12.15
CA THR A 259 -20.14 -19.51 12.66
C THR A 259 -18.73 -19.07 12.26
N ILE A 260 -17.89 -18.77 13.24
CA ILE A 260 -16.47 -18.43 13.07
C ILE A 260 -15.60 -19.63 13.45
N ALA A 261 -14.69 -20.02 12.57
CA ALA A 261 -13.65 -21.01 12.87
C ALA A 261 -12.37 -20.29 13.29
N LEU A 262 -11.94 -20.46 14.54
CA LEU A 262 -10.70 -19.90 15.08
C LEU A 262 -9.58 -20.94 14.98
N LEU A 263 -8.61 -20.71 14.09
CA LEU A 263 -7.52 -21.62 13.77
C LEU A 263 -6.22 -21.14 14.42
N LEU A 264 -5.77 -21.85 15.46
CA LEU A 264 -4.58 -21.49 16.22
C LEU A 264 -3.71 -22.72 16.52
N PRO A 265 -2.37 -22.57 16.64
CA PRO A 265 -1.50 -23.65 17.05
C PRO A 265 -1.61 -23.87 18.56
N LEU A 266 -2.43 -24.84 18.99
CA LEU A 266 -2.73 -25.05 20.40
C LEU A 266 -1.70 -25.95 21.11
N ASN A 267 -0.72 -26.46 20.38
CA ASN A 267 0.35 -27.30 20.87
C ASN A 267 1.73 -26.85 20.36
N GLY A 268 2.79 -27.21 21.09
CA GLY A 268 4.18 -26.93 20.72
C GLY A 268 4.66 -25.53 21.12
N GLN A 269 5.75 -25.06 20.52
CA GLN A 269 6.41 -23.80 20.90
C GLN A 269 5.54 -22.55 20.72
N ALA A 270 4.57 -22.59 19.81
CA ALA A 270 3.68 -21.47 19.51
C ALA A 270 2.43 -21.40 20.42
N GLN A 271 2.21 -22.39 21.29
CA GLN A 271 1.02 -22.49 22.13
C GLN A 271 0.83 -21.27 23.04
N VAL A 272 1.92 -20.73 23.60
CA VAL A 272 1.85 -19.56 24.49
C VAL A 272 1.32 -18.32 23.75
N PHE A 273 1.74 -18.13 22.49
CA PHE A 273 1.28 -17.03 21.64
C PHE A 273 -0.18 -17.22 21.23
N ALA A 274 -0.55 -18.44 20.81
CA ALA A 274 -1.93 -18.80 20.50
C ALA A 274 -2.87 -18.59 21.70
N SER A 275 -2.43 -18.93 22.91
CA SER A 275 -3.24 -18.78 24.12
C SER A 275 -3.54 -17.31 24.42
N ALA A 276 -2.57 -16.41 24.23
CA ALA A 276 -2.76 -14.98 24.42
C ALA A 276 -3.79 -14.41 23.42
N ILE A 277 -3.65 -14.76 22.13
CA ILE A 277 -4.59 -14.37 21.07
C ILE A 277 -5.99 -14.92 21.37
N GLN A 278 -6.10 -16.21 21.68
CA GLN A 278 -7.38 -16.86 21.97
C GLN A 278 -8.09 -16.20 23.15
N LYS A 279 -7.34 -15.85 24.21
CA LYS A 279 -7.90 -15.14 25.37
C LYS A 279 -8.44 -13.77 24.97
N GLY A 280 -7.68 -12.97 24.21
CA GLY A 280 -8.12 -11.66 23.74
C GLY A 280 -9.39 -11.74 22.89
N PHE A 281 -9.41 -12.70 21.97
CA PHE A 281 -10.55 -12.95 21.08
C PHE A 281 -11.81 -13.32 21.86
N ASN A 282 -11.69 -14.20 22.86
CA ASN A 282 -12.80 -14.63 23.70
C ASN A 282 -13.30 -13.53 24.65
N ASP A 283 -12.38 -12.76 25.25
CA ASP A 283 -12.74 -11.64 26.14
C ASP A 283 -13.52 -10.57 25.36
N ALA A 284 -13.10 -10.27 24.12
CA ALA A 284 -13.80 -9.36 23.21
C ALA A 284 -15.18 -9.90 22.81
N LYS A 285 -15.26 -11.17 22.44
CA LYS A 285 -16.54 -11.86 22.14
C LYS A 285 -17.53 -11.78 23.30
N ASN A 286 -17.05 -11.96 24.52
CA ASN A 286 -17.87 -11.99 25.72
C ASN A 286 -18.19 -10.59 26.27
N GLY A 287 -17.66 -9.52 25.67
CA GLY A 287 -17.88 -8.14 26.11
C GLY A 287 -17.18 -7.79 27.44
N VAL A 288 -16.12 -8.53 27.82
CA VAL A 288 -15.44 -8.41 29.13
C VAL A 288 -14.33 -7.33 29.11
N LEU A 289 -14.30 -6.49 28.07
CA LEU A 289 -13.23 -5.50 27.86
C LEU A 289 -13.28 -4.31 28.82
N ASN A 290 -14.43 -4.08 29.49
CA ASN A 290 -14.69 -2.94 30.37
C ASN A 290 -15.14 -3.35 31.79
N ALA A 291 -14.62 -4.44 32.35
CA ALA A 291 -14.88 -4.76 33.75
C ALA A 291 -14.19 -3.69 34.65
N PRO A 292 -14.93 -2.98 35.53
CA PRO A 292 -14.29 -2.14 36.54
C PRO A 292 -13.35 -3.01 37.36
N ALA A 293 -12.12 -2.54 37.61
CA ALA A 293 -11.21 -3.22 38.50
C ALA A 293 -11.93 -3.47 39.83
N ALA A 294 -12.24 -4.74 40.13
CA ALA A 294 -12.75 -5.11 41.43
C ALA A 294 -11.76 -4.57 42.47
N GLN A 295 -12.22 -3.64 43.30
CA GLN A 295 -11.44 -3.15 44.43
C GLN A 295 -11.01 -4.39 45.24
N PRO A 296 -9.73 -4.49 45.67
CA PRO A 296 -9.36 -5.50 46.63
C PRO A 296 -10.30 -5.36 47.82
N ALA A 297 -11.00 -6.45 48.17
CA ALA A 297 -11.77 -6.49 49.41
C ALA A 297 -10.83 -6.05 50.53
N ALA A 298 -11.21 -4.98 51.22
CA ALA A 298 -10.48 -4.52 52.40
C ALA A 298 -10.31 -5.72 53.35
N PRO A 299 -9.12 -5.93 53.95
CA PRO A 299 -8.95 -7.01 54.91
C PRO A 299 -9.98 -6.82 56.02
N ALA A 300 -10.76 -7.87 56.27
CA ALA A 300 -11.70 -7.91 57.38
C ALA A 300 -10.93 -7.54 58.65
N ALA A 301 -11.28 -6.39 59.23
CA ALA A 301 -10.75 -5.98 60.51
C ALA A 301 -11.29 -6.95 61.56
N ASP A 302 -10.40 -7.80 62.07
CA ASP A 302 -10.58 -8.53 63.31
C ASP A 302 -10.97 -7.53 64.41
N THR A 303 -12.24 -7.57 64.82
CA THR A 303 -12.68 -6.88 66.02
C THR A 303 -13.10 -7.93 67.02
N ALA A 304 -12.16 -8.20 67.91
CA ALA A 304 -12.34 -8.97 69.12
C ALA A 304 -13.48 -8.41 69.97
N ALA A 305 -14.18 -9.34 70.62
CA ALA A 305 -15.32 -9.11 71.48
C ALA A 305 -15.05 -8.13 72.62
N ALA A 306 -16.03 -7.26 72.88
CA ALA A 306 -16.34 -6.75 74.21
C ALA A 306 -17.86 -6.64 74.36
N GLN A 307 -18.39 -7.42 75.28
CA GLN A 307 -19.79 -7.48 75.68
C GLN A 307 -20.20 -6.20 76.44
N THR A 308 -21.45 -5.76 76.30
CA THR A 308 -22.39 -5.49 77.42
C THR A 308 -23.76 -5.04 76.89
N PRO A 309 -24.84 -5.21 77.68
CA PRO A 309 -26.16 -5.60 77.18
C PRO A 309 -27.23 -4.50 77.31
N ALA A 310 -28.25 -4.53 76.45
CA ALA A 310 -29.56 -3.94 76.78
C ALA A 310 -30.70 -4.50 75.91
N THR A 311 -31.53 -5.29 76.57
CA THR A 311 -33.01 -5.29 76.54
C THR A 311 -33.77 -5.42 75.21
N ALA A 312 -34.42 -6.58 75.15
CA ALA A 312 -35.62 -6.98 74.44
C ALA A 312 -36.71 -5.91 74.26
N SER A 313 -37.47 -6.12 73.16
CA SER A 313 -38.90 -5.90 72.91
C SER A 313 -39.04 -5.23 71.54
N GLY A 314 -39.83 -5.66 70.57
CA GLY A 314 -40.91 -6.62 70.48
C GLY A 314 -41.70 -6.26 69.21
N THR A 315 -42.03 -7.25 68.40
CA THR A 315 -43.24 -7.35 67.57
C THR A 315 -43.72 -6.18 66.69
N ALA A 316 -43.72 -6.47 65.39
CA ALA A 316 -44.92 -6.55 64.53
C ALA A 316 -45.42 -5.30 63.76
N ALA A 317 -45.51 -5.53 62.44
CA ALA A 317 -46.64 -5.26 61.54
C ALA A 317 -46.83 -3.85 60.94
N SER A 318 -46.61 -3.80 59.61
CA SER A 318 -47.39 -3.06 58.59
C SER A 318 -48.92 -3.32 58.75
N PRO A 319 -49.87 -2.58 58.10
CA PRO A 319 -49.71 -1.88 56.82
C PRO A 319 -50.58 -0.60 56.56
N ALA A 320 -50.39 -0.05 55.36
CA ALA A 320 -51.39 0.54 54.46
C ALA A 320 -51.91 2.00 54.64
N ALA A 321 -51.69 2.76 53.56
CA ALA A 321 -52.66 3.53 52.78
C ALA A 321 -53.01 5.01 53.14
N SER A 322 -52.50 5.89 52.27
CA SER A 322 -53.25 6.83 51.42
C SER A 322 -53.65 8.24 51.92
N THR A 323 -53.06 9.20 51.19
CA THR A 323 -53.64 10.46 50.63
C THR A 323 -54.07 11.61 51.54
N THR A 324 -53.43 12.78 51.37
CA THR A 324 -54.07 14.03 50.88
C THR A 324 -53.04 15.17 50.77
N THR A 325 -53.10 15.92 49.67
CA THR A 325 -52.40 17.20 49.41
C THR A 325 -53.32 18.36 49.84
N PRO A 326 -52.80 19.56 50.20
CA PRO A 326 -52.75 20.65 49.21
C PRO A 326 -51.58 21.67 49.33
N ALA A 327 -51.06 22.04 48.14
CA ALA A 327 -50.62 23.35 47.63
C ALA A 327 -49.85 24.44 48.46
N GLN A 328 -48.59 24.67 48.02
CA GLN A 328 -47.87 25.95 47.70
C GLN A 328 -47.55 27.02 48.79
N PRO A 329 -46.44 27.82 48.69
CA PRO A 329 -45.90 28.44 47.46
C PRO A 329 -44.37 28.40 47.19
N ALA A 330 -44.07 28.79 45.94
CA ALA A 330 -42.83 28.96 45.17
C ALA A 330 -41.75 29.86 45.82
N GLN A 331 -40.47 29.40 45.90
CA GLN A 331 -39.26 29.69 45.06
C GLN A 331 -38.49 30.98 45.46
N PRO A 332 -37.13 30.99 45.39
CA PRO A 332 -36.46 31.21 44.09
C PRO A 332 -35.20 30.37 43.82
N THR A 333 -35.19 29.82 42.60
CA THR A 333 -34.10 29.70 41.60
C THR A 333 -32.62 29.79 42.03
N GLN A 334 -31.89 28.68 41.86
CA GLN A 334 -30.48 28.68 41.48
C GLN A 334 -30.32 28.11 40.07
N THR A 335 -29.47 28.79 39.32
CA THR A 335 -29.16 28.70 37.90
C THR A 335 -28.65 27.34 37.44
N ALA A 336 -29.29 26.78 36.41
CA ALA A 336 -28.79 25.64 35.64
C ALA A 336 -27.64 26.08 34.71
N GLN A 337 -26.47 25.48 34.90
CA GLN A 337 -25.42 25.42 33.87
C GLN A 337 -25.65 24.19 32.97
N PRO A 338 -25.24 24.24 31.68
CA PRO A 338 -25.58 23.22 30.71
C PRO A 338 -24.92 21.89 31.04
N ALA A 339 -25.72 20.82 31.02
CA ALA A 339 -25.23 19.45 31.07
C ALA A 339 -24.27 19.22 29.89
N SER A 340 -22.98 19.06 30.19
CA SER A 340 -22.01 18.49 29.27
C SER A 340 -22.48 17.09 28.88
N ALA A 341 -22.78 16.92 27.58
CA ALA A 341 -23.14 15.66 26.98
C ALA A 341 -22.05 14.60 27.28
N THR A 342 -22.38 13.63 28.12
CA THR A 342 -21.71 12.32 28.12
C THR A 342 -21.84 11.73 26.71
N PRO A 343 -20.75 11.32 26.04
CA PRO A 343 -20.85 10.48 24.86
C PRO A 343 -21.61 9.21 25.22
N PRO A 344 -22.48 8.68 24.36
CA PRO A 344 -23.15 7.42 24.63
C PRO A 344 -22.10 6.31 24.68
N ALA A 345 -21.93 5.71 25.86
CA ALA A 345 -21.21 4.45 26.00
C ALA A 345 -21.99 3.38 25.22
N THR A 346 -21.51 3.04 24.04
CA THR A 346 -21.95 1.84 23.33
C THR A 346 -21.51 0.63 24.13
N ALA A 347 -22.40 0.12 24.99
CA ALA A 347 -22.31 -1.25 25.47
C ALA A 347 -22.39 -2.16 24.24
N GLN A 348 -21.27 -2.78 23.86
CA GLN A 348 -21.23 -3.72 22.75
C GLN A 348 -22.17 -4.90 23.04
N ALA A 349 -23.12 -5.13 22.13
CA ALA A 349 -24.01 -6.28 22.18
C ALA A 349 -23.18 -7.57 22.16
N SER A 350 -23.42 -8.48 23.11
CA SER A 350 -22.89 -9.85 23.06
C SER A 350 -23.29 -10.48 21.73
N SER A 351 -22.34 -10.72 20.83
CA SER A 351 -22.66 -11.29 19.51
C SER A 351 -23.15 -12.74 19.69
N SER A 352 -24.15 -13.15 18.92
CA SER A 352 -24.61 -14.55 18.86
C SER A 352 -23.72 -15.46 17.98
N ALA A 353 -22.56 -14.97 17.51
CA ALA A 353 -21.67 -15.73 16.62
C ALA A 353 -21.11 -16.96 17.35
N GLN A 354 -21.35 -18.15 16.80
CA GLN A 354 -20.75 -19.39 17.31
C GLN A 354 -19.27 -19.42 16.94
N VAL A 355 -18.38 -19.69 17.89
CA VAL A 355 -16.93 -19.80 17.62
C VAL A 355 -16.53 -21.24 17.88
N LYS A 356 -15.95 -21.90 16.87
CA LYS A 356 -15.34 -23.23 16.98
C LYS A 356 -13.84 -23.09 16.85
N VAL A 357 -13.09 -23.65 17.80
CA VAL A 357 -11.62 -23.56 17.82
C VAL A 357 -11.03 -24.82 17.20
N TYR A 358 -10.07 -24.65 16.30
CA TYR A 358 -9.37 -25.74 15.63
C TYR A 358 -7.86 -25.63 15.88
N ASP A 359 -7.26 -26.76 16.24
CA ASP A 359 -5.82 -26.86 16.43
C ASP A 359 -5.11 -27.05 15.08
N THR A 360 -4.22 -26.12 14.74
CA THR A 360 -3.40 -26.20 13.52
C THR A 360 -2.05 -26.88 13.72
N SER A 361 -1.73 -27.36 14.93
CA SER A 361 -0.43 -27.97 15.23
C SER A 361 -0.32 -29.44 14.79
N ASN A 362 -1.44 -30.16 14.74
CA ASN A 362 -1.43 -31.63 14.63
C ASN A 362 -1.93 -32.16 13.27
N GLN A 363 -2.41 -31.30 12.38
CA GLN A 363 -2.94 -31.69 11.07
C GLN A 363 -2.55 -30.67 9.98
N PRO A 364 -2.42 -31.10 8.72
CA PRO A 364 -2.22 -30.18 7.61
C PRO A 364 -3.35 -29.16 7.51
N ILE A 365 -3.01 -27.89 7.30
CA ILE A 365 -3.99 -26.79 7.33
C ILE A 365 -5.16 -26.98 6.35
N ALA A 366 -4.92 -27.59 5.19
CA ALA A 366 -5.97 -27.89 4.21
C ALA A 366 -7.08 -28.78 4.79
N ARG A 367 -6.73 -29.76 5.66
CA ARG A 367 -7.71 -30.62 6.33
C ARG A 367 -8.52 -29.85 7.38
N VAL A 368 -7.84 -28.97 8.12
CA VAL A 368 -8.50 -28.12 9.12
C VAL A 368 -9.49 -27.16 8.46
N MET A 369 -9.11 -26.54 7.34
CA MET A 369 -9.99 -25.68 6.54
C MET A 369 -11.21 -26.43 6.00
N GLN A 370 -11.00 -27.65 5.47
CA GLN A 370 -12.09 -28.50 4.99
C GLN A 370 -13.05 -28.87 6.13
N GLN A 371 -12.53 -29.22 7.31
CA GLN A 371 -13.35 -29.51 8.48
C GLN A 371 -14.15 -28.28 8.93
N ALA A 372 -13.51 -27.11 9.01
CA ALA A 372 -14.19 -25.86 9.34
C ALA A 372 -15.34 -25.56 8.38
N GLN A 373 -15.14 -25.79 7.07
CA GLN A 373 -16.18 -25.64 6.06
C GLN A 373 -17.35 -26.62 6.27
N GLN A 374 -17.06 -27.90 6.53
CA GLN A 374 -18.08 -28.93 6.81
C GLN A 374 -18.87 -28.62 8.08
N ASP A 375 -18.22 -28.02 9.07
CA ASP A 375 -18.81 -27.61 10.34
C ASP A 375 -19.65 -26.33 10.23
N GLY A 376 -19.79 -25.78 9.02
CA GLY A 376 -20.63 -24.64 8.69
C GLY A 376 -19.97 -23.29 8.96
N ALA A 377 -18.64 -23.21 9.06
CA ALA A 377 -17.95 -21.94 9.21
C ALA A 377 -18.16 -21.04 7.98
N THR A 378 -18.52 -19.79 8.22
CA THR A 378 -18.69 -18.76 7.18
C THR A 378 -17.52 -17.77 7.17
N LEU A 379 -16.73 -17.75 8.24
CA LEU A 379 -15.51 -16.96 8.40
C LEU A 379 -14.47 -17.78 9.18
N VAL A 380 -13.22 -17.70 8.73
CA VAL A 380 -12.06 -18.26 9.40
C VAL A 380 -11.23 -17.12 9.97
N VAL A 381 -10.84 -17.23 11.24
CA VAL A 381 -9.85 -16.35 11.87
C VAL A 381 -8.61 -17.18 12.18
N GLY A 382 -7.47 -16.78 11.63
CA GLY A 382 -6.27 -17.61 11.52
C GLY A 382 -6.10 -18.15 10.08
N PRO A 383 -5.05 -18.94 9.83
CA PRO A 383 -4.06 -19.44 10.80
C PRO A 383 -3.04 -18.38 11.24
N LEU A 384 -2.22 -18.73 12.24
CA LEU A 384 -1.18 -17.86 12.81
C LEU A 384 0.23 -18.12 12.24
N LEU A 385 0.57 -19.38 11.96
CA LEU A 385 1.91 -19.72 11.47
C LEU A 385 2.04 -19.35 9.99
N LYS A 386 3.16 -18.70 9.63
CA LYS A 386 3.41 -18.18 8.28
C LYS A 386 3.24 -19.25 7.18
N SER A 387 3.77 -20.45 7.41
CA SER A 387 3.62 -21.58 6.49
C SER A 387 2.15 -22.00 6.27
N ASN A 388 1.32 -21.93 7.31
CA ASN A 388 -0.10 -22.22 7.20
C ASN A 388 -0.85 -21.09 6.47
N VAL A 389 -0.46 -19.83 6.69
CA VAL A 389 -1.04 -18.67 5.98
C VAL A 389 -0.73 -18.76 4.48
N GLU A 390 0.51 -19.08 4.11
CA GLU A 390 0.91 -19.30 2.71
C GLU A 390 0.14 -20.44 2.06
N ALA A 391 0.01 -21.57 2.76
CA ALA A 391 -0.77 -22.69 2.27
C ALA A 391 -2.26 -22.36 2.07
N VAL A 392 -2.85 -21.54 2.95
CA VAL A 392 -4.24 -21.07 2.80
C VAL A 392 -4.38 -20.10 1.63
N ALA A 393 -3.48 -19.12 1.50
CA ALA A 393 -3.47 -18.18 0.38
C ALA A 393 -3.43 -18.92 -0.98
N ASN A 394 -2.59 -19.95 -1.09
CA ASN A 394 -2.45 -20.75 -2.31
C ASN A 394 -3.58 -21.77 -2.54
N SER A 395 -4.51 -21.96 -1.60
CA SER A 395 -5.53 -23.03 -1.66
C SER A 395 -6.79 -22.69 -2.47
N GLN A 396 -6.95 -21.42 -2.91
CA GLN A 396 -8.16 -20.92 -3.57
C GLN A 396 -9.47 -21.22 -2.80
N THR A 397 -9.41 -21.14 -1.46
CA THR A 397 -10.59 -21.35 -0.61
C THR A 397 -11.71 -20.38 -0.94
N THR A 398 -12.97 -20.79 -0.75
CA THR A 398 -14.16 -19.93 -0.88
C THR A 398 -14.59 -19.32 0.45
N LEU A 399 -13.99 -19.73 1.57
CA LEU A 399 -14.28 -19.16 2.89
C LEU A 399 -13.68 -17.76 3.00
N ASN A 400 -14.36 -16.86 3.71
CA ASN A 400 -13.72 -15.64 4.15
C ASN A 400 -12.65 -15.99 5.19
N VAL A 401 -11.44 -15.44 5.05
CA VAL A 401 -10.31 -15.72 5.94
C VAL A 401 -9.68 -14.42 6.42
N LEU A 402 -9.66 -14.20 7.73
CA LEU A 402 -8.81 -13.23 8.40
C LEU A 402 -7.56 -13.96 8.92
N ALA A 403 -6.50 -14.02 8.13
CA ALA A 403 -5.24 -14.63 8.54
C ALA A 403 -4.56 -13.77 9.61
N LEU A 404 -3.97 -14.42 10.63
CA LEU A 404 -3.31 -13.72 11.76
C LEU A 404 -1.81 -13.58 11.53
N ASN A 405 -1.39 -13.56 10.27
CA ASN A 405 -0.03 -13.32 9.81
C ASN A 405 -0.06 -12.99 8.32
N GLU A 406 1.09 -12.63 7.78
CA GLU A 406 1.29 -12.35 6.35
C GLU A 406 2.19 -13.42 5.71
N PRO A 407 1.92 -13.84 4.45
CA PRO A 407 2.82 -14.69 3.68
C PRO A 407 4.10 -13.93 3.26
N GLU A 408 5.14 -14.63 2.79
CA GLU A 408 6.31 -13.94 2.20
C GLU A 408 5.98 -13.14 0.94
N GLN A 409 4.97 -13.60 0.18
CA GLN A 409 4.49 -12.94 -1.02
C GLN A 409 2.99 -12.71 -0.87
N ILE A 410 2.60 -11.44 -0.75
CA ILE A 410 1.19 -11.04 -0.69
C ILE A 410 0.57 -11.29 -2.06
N GLN A 411 -0.61 -11.92 -2.06
CA GLN A 411 -1.43 -12.12 -3.24
C GLN A 411 -2.81 -11.53 -2.98
N ASN A 412 -3.35 -10.80 -3.94
CA ASN A 412 -4.69 -10.26 -3.83
C ASN A 412 -5.73 -11.36 -4.07
N HIS A 413 -6.39 -11.77 -3.00
CA HIS A 413 -7.57 -12.63 -3.09
C HIS A 413 -8.84 -11.78 -2.91
N PRO A 414 -10.05 -12.27 -3.25
CA PRO A 414 -11.31 -11.57 -2.95
C PRO A 414 -11.92 -11.95 -1.60
N ASN A 415 -11.33 -12.88 -0.85
CA ASN A 415 -11.87 -13.42 0.39
C ASN A 415 -10.82 -13.68 1.50
N ILE A 416 -9.58 -13.21 1.35
CA ILE A 416 -8.52 -13.32 2.38
C ILE A 416 -8.02 -11.93 2.80
N CYS A 417 -7.92 -11.64 4.10
CA CYS A 417 -7.27 -10.45 4.64
C CYS A 417 -6.17 -10.88 5.61
N TYR A 418 -5.10 -10.10 5.68
CA TYR A 418 -3.91 -10.41 6.48
C TYR A 418 -3.78 -9.41 7.62
N PHE A 419 -3.86 -9.88 8.85
CA PHE A 419 -3.68 -9.05 10.04
C PHE A 419 -2.48 -9.59 10.83
N ALA A 420 -1.36 -8.85 10.78
CA ALA A 420 -0.16 -9.18 11.52
C ALA A 420 0.26 -8.02 12.44
N LEU A 421 0.99 -8.37 13.49
CA LEU A 421 1.79 -7.38 14.22
C LEU A 421 3.17 -7.27 13.56
N SER A 422 3.21 -6.95 12.26
CA SER A 422 4.45 -6.97 11.50
C SER A 422 5.35 -5.77 11.86
N PRO A 423 6.68 -5.97 11.96
CA PRO A 423 7.62 -4.86 12.13
C PRO A 423 7.76 -4.02 10.86
N GLU A 424 7.39 -4.56 9.70
CA GLU A 424 7.31 -3.83 8.44
C GLU A 424 6.21 -2.75 8.48
N ASP A 425 5.03 -3.04 9.02
CA ASP A 425 3.96 -2.05 9.18
C ASP A 425 4.35 -0.95 10.16
N GLU A 426 4.99 -1.32 11.27
CA GLU A 426 5.52 -0.35 12.23
C GLU A 426 6.60 0.54 11.59
N ALA A 427 7.38 0.02 10.65
CA ALA A 427 8.34 0.81 9.89
C ALA A 427 7.67 1.77 8.89
N ARG A 428 6.55 1.38 8.28
CA ARG A 428 5.73 2.28 7.44
C ARG A 428 5.13 3.40 8.28
N ASP A 429 4.55 3.07 9.44
CA ASP A 429 4.02 4.06 10.38
C ASP A 429 5.10 5.02 10.88
N ALA A 430 6.30 4.52 11.17
CA ALA A 430 7.46 5.36 11.49
C ALA A 430 7.85 6.32 10.36
N ALA A 431 7.79 5.88 9.10
CA ALA A 431 8.03 6.77 7.97
C ALA A 431 6.99 7.91 7.92
N HIS A 432 5.70 7.60 8.13
CA HIS A 432 4.65 8.61 8.24
C HIS A 432 4.92 9.58 9.40
N HIS A 433 5.14 9.07 10.61
CA HIS A 433 5.33 9.90 11.80
C HIS A 433 6.55 10.83 11.71
N ILE A 434 7.68 10.31 11.20
CA ILE A 434 8.91 11.08 11.01
C ILE A 434 8.70 12.16 9.94
N HIS A 435 7.97 11.85 8.87
CA HIS A 435 7.64 12.81 7.82
C HIS A 435 6.67 13.89 8.29
N GLU A 436 5.63 13.51 9.05
CA GLU A 436 4.66 14.42 9.68
C GLU A 436 5.36 15.41 10.64
N GLN A 437 6.47 15.02 11.27
CA GLN A 437 7.33 15.89 12.08
C GLN A 437 8.31 16.76 11.27
N GLY A 438 8.18 16.80 9.94
CA GLY A 438 8.96 17.67 9.05
C GLY A 438 10.42 17.26 8.88
N LYS A 439 10.76 16.00 9.15
CA LYS A 439 12.11 15.46 8.94
C LYS A 439 12.32 15.10 7.48
N SER A 440 13.56 15.20 7.01
CA SER A 440 13.90 15.13 5.58
C SER A 440 15.03 14.16 5.27
N GLN A 441 15.91 13.88 6.23
CA GLN A 441 17.10 13.04 6.05
C GLN A 441 17.17 11.95 7.15
N PRO A 442 16.26 10.96 7.12
CA PRO A 442 16.25 9.89 8.11
C PRO A 442 17.44 8.92 7.91
N LEU A 443 18.07 8.55 9.02
CA LEU A 443 19.00 7.42 9.11
C LEU A 443 18.33 6.24 9.81
N LEU A 444 18.34 5.07 9.17
CA LEU A 444 17.88 3.82 9.76
C LEU A 444 19.04 3.10 10.46
N LEU A 445 18.88 2.83 11.75
CA LEU A 445 19.73 1.92 12.52
C LEU A 445 19.03 0.58 12.67
N ILE A 446 19.47 -0.41 11.88
CA ILE A 446 18.82 -1.73 11.78
C ILE A 446 19.82 -2.87 12.03
N PRO A 447 19.39 -4.01 12.59
CA PRO A 447 20.27 -5.13 12.86
C PRO A 447 20.73 -5.78 11.55
N ARG A 448 21.98 -6.23 11.48
CA ARG A 448 22.56 -6.90 10.30
C ARG A 448 21.96 -8.30 10.11
N SER A 449 20.76 -8.35 9.54
CA SER A 449 19.95 -9.57 9.40
C SER A 449 18.87 -9.40 8.33
N ASN A 450 18.30 -10.50 7.83
CA ASN A 450 17.15 -10.45 6.91
C ASN A 450 15.95 -9.70 7.51
N TYR A 451 15.77 -9.76 8.83
CA TYR A 451 14.75 -8.98 9.54
C TYR A 451 14.98 -7.47 9.41
N GLY A 452 16.22 -7.00 9.60
CA GLY A 452 16.58 -5.60 9.41
C GLY A 452 16.38 -5.15 7.96
N ASP A 453 16.72 -6.01 7.00
CA ASP A 453 16.62 -5.72 5.57
C ASP A 453 15.18 -5.51 5.11
N ARG A 454 14.24 -6.32 5.60
CA ARG A 454 12.81 -6.15 5.29
C ARG A 454 12.25 -4.86 5.88
N ILE A 455 12.63 -4.52 7.11
CA ILE A 455 12.20 -3.28 7.77
C ILE A 455 12.76 -2.05 7.05
N GLY A 456 14.04 -2.08 6.69
CA GLY A 456 14.66 -1.01 5.91
C GLY A 456 13.93 -0.80 4.59
N LYS A 457 13.63 -1.89 3.87
CA LYS A 457 12.88 -1.82 2.61
C LYS A 457 11.48 -1.24 2.80
N ALA A 458 10.74 -1.70 3.81
CA ALA A 458 9.39 -1.22 4.10
C ALA A 458 9.37 0.28 4.42
N PHE A 459 10.29 0.74 5.28
CA PHE A 459 10.44 2.16 5.60
C PHE A 459 10.77 2.99 4.36
N ALA A 460 11.79 2.60 3.59
CA ALA A 460 12.25 3.40 2.45
C ALA A 460 11.24 3.42 1.29
N GLN A 461 10.50 2.33 1.08
CA GLN A 461 9.37 2.31 0.15
C GLN A 461 8.31 3.33 0.54
N GLU A 462 7.93 3.36 1.82
CA GLU A 462 6.91 4.28 2.31
C GLU A 462 7.39 5.72 2.30
N TRP A 463 8.65 5.97 2.69
CA TRP A 463 9.27 7.28 2.64
C TRP A 463 9.27 7.87 1.22
N GLN A 464 9.55 7.04 0.21
CA GLN A 464 9.49 7.47 -1.20
C GLN A 464 8.05 7.78 -1.65
N LYS A 465 7.05 7.01 -1.20
CA LYS A 465 5.63 7.31 -1.50
C LYS A 465 5.18 8.65 -0.91
N LEU A 466 5.73 9.02 0.25
CA LEU A 466 5.49 10.31 0.89
C LEU A 466 6.18 11.49 0.18
N GLY A 467 6.97 11.23 -0.87
CA GLY A 467 7.75 12.24 -1.58
C GLY A 467 9.11 12.52 -0.91
N GLY A 468 9.50 11.70 0.06
CA GLY A 468 10.78 11.78 0.74
C GLY A 468 11.96 11.39 -0.17
N GLY A 469 13.14 11.94 0.13
CA GLY A 469 14.37 11.67 -0.61
C GLY A 469 15.02 10.31 -0.27
N THR A 470 16.33 10.22 -0.48
CA THR A 470 17.09 9.00 -0.16
C THR A 470 17.16 8.75 1.35
N VAL A 471 16.78 7.55 1.77
CA VAL A 471 16.95 7.07 3.14
C VAL A 471 18.36 6.52 3.33
N LEU A 472 19.04 6.90 4.40
CA LEU A 472 20.33 6.33 4.77
C LEU A 472 20.11 5.12 5.68
N GLN A 473 20.93 4.08 5.56
CA GLN A 473 20.94 2.95 6.49
C GLN A 473 22.34 2.73 7.08
N GLN A 474 22.39 2.40 8.37
CA GLN A 474 23.59 1.90 9.02
C GLN A 474 23.22 0.65 9.81
N ARG A 475 23.94 -0.44 9.54
CA ARG A 475 23.69 -1.75 10.15
C ARG A 475 24.53 -1.95 11.40
N PHE A 476 23.94 -2.53 12.44
CA PHE A 476 24.65 -2.86 13.69
C PHE A 476 24.60 -4.38 14.00
N GLY A 477 25.58 -4.86 14.76
CA GLY A 477 25.62 -6.24 15.27
C GLY A 477 24.95 -6.40 16.64
N GLY A 478 25.08 -7.55 17.29
CA GLY A 478 24.47 -7.76 18.60
C GLY A 478 25.14 -6.96 19.74
N VAL A 479 24.62 -7.11 20.96
CA VAL A 479 25.11 -6.47 22.19
C VAL A 479 26.63 -6.57 22.39
N ALA A 480 27.24 -7.72 22.08
CA ALA A 480 28.68 -7.91 22.23
C ALA A 480 29.50 -6.97 21.31
N GLU A 481 29.08 -6.83 20.04
CA GLU A 481 29.73 -5.94 19.07
C GLU A 481 29.50 -4.47 19.45
N LEU A 482 28.30 -4.12 19.92
CA LEU A 482 28.00 -2.77 20.43
C LEU A 482 28.89 -2.40 21.61
N LYS A 483 29.07 -3.30 22.59
CA LYS A 483 29.98 -3.08 23.74
C LYS A 483 31.44 -2.91 23.29
N GLN A 484 31.89 -3.70 22.32
CA GLN A 484 33.24 -3.53 21.76
C GLN A 484 33.37 -2.20 21.01
N GLY A 485 32.33 -1.78 20.29
CA GLY A 485 32.26 -0.51 19.57
C GLY A 485 32.32 0.72 20.45
N ILE A 486 31.83 0.63 21.70
CA ILE A 486 31.97 1.69 22.71
C ILE A 486 33.45 1.89 23.08
N ASN A 487 34.19 0.80 23.29
CA ASN A 487 35.59 0.84 23.70
C ASN A 487 36.55 1.26 22.57
N SER A 488 36.22 0.93 21.32
CA SER A 488 37.07 1.18 20.15
C SER A 488 36.76 2.48 19.41
N GLY A 489 35.63 3.14 19.72
CA GLY A 489 35.15 4.30 18.96
C GLY A 489 34.64 3.96 17.55
N ALA A 490 34.57 2.67 17.18
CA ALA A 490 34.17 2.18 15.85
C ALA A 490 32.67 1.82 15.74
N GLY A 491 31.86 2.18 16.73
CA GLY A 491 30.45 1.81 16.79
C GLY A 491 29.50 2.64 15.92
N ILE A 492 28.42 3.17 16.51
CA ILE A 492 27.40 3.91 15.78
C ILE A 492 27.96 5.25 15.25
N THR A 493 28.32 5.35 13.97
CA THR A 493 28.95 6.54 13.38
C THR A 493 27.98 7.61 12.89
N LEU A 494 26.67 7.31 12.80
CA LEU A 494 25.64 8.18 12.20
C LEU A 494 25.91 8.49 10.71
N SER A 495 26.67 7.63 10.05
CA SER A 495 26.92 7.67 8.61
C SER A 495 26.30 6.42 7.99
N GLY A 496 25.35 6.58 7.09
CA GLY A 496 24.68 5.47 6.43
C GLY A 496 25.03 5.35 4.95
N THR A 497 24.78 4.18 4.38
CA THR A 497 24.73 3.99 2.93
C THR A 497 23.32 4.29 2.41
N PRO A 498 23.18 4.89 1.22
CA PRO A 498 21.89 5.03 0.57
C PRO A 498 21.17 3.69 0.45
N LEU A 499 19.92 3.62 0.93
CA LEU A 499 19.05 2.48 0.71
C LEU A 499 18.28 2.70 -0.60
N THR A 500 18.73 2.06 -1.67
CA THR A 500 18.05 2.11 -2.97
C THR A 500 16.89 1.13 -2.99
N VAL A 501 15.67 1.66 -3.06
CA VAL A 501 14.48 0.88 -3.35
C VAL A 501 14.28 0.92 -4.86
N GLN A 502 14.44 -0.22 -5.52
CA GLN A 502 13.95 -0.35 -6.90
C GLN A 502 12.43 -0.21 -6.83
N PRO A 503 11.79 0.76 -7.49
CA PRO A 503 10.34 0.75 -7.58
C PRO A 503 9.91 -0.60 -8.17
N ASP A 504 8.86 -1.21 -7.62
CA ASP A 504 8.22 -2.35 -8.28
C ASP A 504 8.00 -1.93 -9.72
N ALA A 505 8.49 -2.75 -10.66
CA ALA A 505 8.49 -2.42 -12.06
C ALA A 505 7.08 -1.99 -12.44
N ALA A 506 6.87 -0.67 -12.59
CA ALA A 506 5.72 -0.17 -13.30
C ALA A 506 5.81 -0.90 -14.62
N GLN A 507 4.90 -1.86 -14.82
CA GLN A 507 4.82 -2.61 -16.06
C GLN A 507 4.87 -1.54 -17.13
N SER A 508 5.89 -1.60 -17.98
CA SER A 508 5.94 -0.79 -19.19
C SER A 508 4.56 -0.94 -19.79
N VAL A 509 3.77 0.14 -19.79
CA VAL A 509 2.42 0.09 -20.34
C VAL A 509 2.67 -0.09 -21.83
N ALA A 510 2.71 -1.34 -22.27
CA ALA A 510 2.82 -1.72 -23.66
C ALA A 510 1.47 -1.50 -24.35
N ALA A 511 0.83 -0.35 -24.10
CA ALA A 511 -0.33 0.06 -24.85
C ALA A 511 0.17 0.47 -26.25
N ALA A 512 -0.21 -0.33 -27.25
CA ALA A 512 0.01 -0.07 -28.66
C ALA A 512 1.47 0.14 -29.10
N GLY A 513 2.39 -0.69 -28.59
CA GLY A 513 3.74 -0.80 -29.16
C GLY A 513 4.70 0.35 -28.82
N LEU A 514 4.33 1.25 -27.91
CA LEU A 514 5.30 2.09 -27.18
C LEU A 514 5.84 1.32 -25.98
N ASN A 515 7.13 1.01 -25.99
CA ASN A 515 7.85 0.73 -24.76
C ASN A 515 8.20 2.09 -24.13
N ILE A 516 7.28 2.67 -23.37
CA ILE A 516 7.61 3.83 -22.51
C ILE A 516 8.37 3.22 -21.33
N PRO A 517 9.69 3.48 -21.19
CA PRO A 517 10.40 2.98 -20.03
C PRO A 517 9.69 3.50 -18.77
N ALA A 518 9.51 2.63 -17.78
CA ALA A 518 9.26 3.09 -16.42
C ALA A 518 10.27 4.20 -16.12
N PRO A 519 9.85 5.30 -15.44
CA PRO A 519 10.72 6.44 -15.21
C PRO A 519 12.08 5.90 -14.80
N GLN A 520 13.07 6.09 -15.68
CA GLN A 520 14.43 6.01 -15.22
C GLN A 520 14.44 7.12 -14.20
N THR A 521 14.33 6.78 -12.93
CA THR A 521 15.05 7.54 -11.96
C THR A 521 16.49 7.38 -12.44
N SER A 522 16.93 8.27 -13.34
CA SER A 522 18.11 9.02 -12.99
C SER A 522 17.77 9.55 -11.60
N THR A 523 18.09 8.72 -10.60
CA THR A 523 18.73 9.22 -9.40
C THR A 523 19.55 10.38 -9.90
N PRO A 524 19.25 11.63 -9.48
CA PRO A 524 20.29 12.64 -9.55
C PRO A 524 21.51 11.91 -9.02
N ALA A 525 22.55 11.76 -9.85
CA ALA A 525 23.80 11.16 -9.42
C ALA A 525 24.05 11.80 -8.07
N ALA A 526 24.01 10.96 -7.02
CA ALA A 526 23.73 11.42 -5.67
C ALA A 526 24.50 12.72 -5.46
N ASP A 527 23.78 13.84 -5.33
CA ASP A 527 24.20 14.75 -4.29
C ASP A 527 24.00 13.90 -3.05
N ALA A 528 25.04 13.13 -2.73
CA ALA A 528 25.40 12.81 -1.40
C ALA A 528 25.56 14.17 -0.73
N SER A 529 24.44 14.82 -0.43
CA SER A 529 24.39 15.82 0.59
C SER A 529 24.88 15.07 1.80
N SER A 530 26.16 15.27 2.06
CA SER A 530 26.93 14.89 3.23
C SER A 530 26.38 15.60 4.48
N GLY A 531 25.07 15.82 4.53
CA GLY A 531 24.33 16.35 5.64
C GLY A 531 24.25 15.29 6.72
N SER A 532 24.48 15.72 7.95
CA SER A 532 24.17 14.92 9.13
C SER A 532 22.67 14.59 9.16
N PRO A 533 22.27 13.37 9.53
CA PRO A 533 20.85 13.02 9.61
C PRO A 533 20.11 13.92 10.61
N ASP A 534 18.89 14.32 10.27
CA ASP A 534 18.00 15.13 11.13
C ASP A 534 17.05 14.27 12.01
N ALA A 535 16.98 12.98 11.68
CA ALA A 535 16.23 11.95 12.37
C ALA A 535 16.96 10.59 12.32
N VAL A 536 16.84 9.80 13.38
CA VAL A 536 17.34 8.42 13.43
C VAL A 536 16.22 7.50 13.90
N TYR A 537 15.88 6.50 13.09
CA TYR A 537 14.94 5.45 13.46
C TYR A 537 15.69 4.16 13.82
N ILE A 538 15.49 3.67 15.04
CA ILE A 538 16.26 2.61 15.67
C ILE A 538 15.39 1.38 15.87
N VAL A 539 15.78 0.27 15.24
CA VAL A 539 15.12 -1.02 15.42
C VAL A 539 16.02 -1.92 16.24
N ALA A 540 15.84 -1.90 17.56
CA ALA A 540 16.73 -2.57 18.50
C ALA A 540 15.95 -3.16 19.69
N SER A 541 16.52 -4.16 20.36
CA SER A 541 16.03 -4.60 21.68
C SER A 541 16.30 -3.53 22.75
N GLN A 542 15.72 -3.70 23.94
CA GLN A 542 15.98 -2.81 25.08
C GLN A 542 17.47 -2.75 25.43
N ASP A 543 18.15 -3.90 25.50
CA ASP A 543 19.58 -3.99 25.83
C ASP A 543 20.48 -3.37 24.76
N GLU A 544 20.11 -3.52 23.48
CA GLU A 544 20.82 -2.91 22.37
C GLU A 544 20.63 -1.38 22.37
N LEU A 545 19.39 -0.92 22.59
CA LEU A 545 19.07 0.50 22.64
C LEU A 545 19.80 1.22 23.79
N GLN A 546 19.94 0.56 24.94
CA GLN A 546 20.71 1.07 26.07
C GLN A 546 22.18 1.37 25.71
N LEU A 547 22.75 0.63 24.76
CA LEU A 547 24.11 0.89 24.27
C LEU A 547 24.13 1.90 23.13
N ILE A 548 23.16 1.82 22.20
CA ILE A 548 23.10 2.67 21.01
C ILE A 548 22.91 4.14 21.38
N LYS A 549 21.99 4.48 22.27
CA LYS A 549 21.67 5.89 22.55
C LYS A 549 22.86 6.68 23.14
N PRO A 550 23.61 6.18 24.15
CA PRO A 550 24.82 6.85 24.61
C PRO A 550 25.86 7.04 23.50
N MET A 551 26.02 6.08 22.59
CA MET A 551 26.96 6.19 21.46
C MET A 551 26.56 7.31 20.50
N ILE A 552 25.26 7.50 20.27
CA ILE A 552 24.73 8.64 19.49
C ILE A 552 25.04 9.95 20.23
N ALA A 553 24.71 10.02 21.53
CA ALA A 553 24.91 11.22 22.35
C ALA A 553 26.38 11.67 22.45
N MET A 554 27.34 10.74 22.40
CA MET A 554 28.77 11.07 22.37
C MET A 554 29.22 11.72 21.05
N ARG A 555 28.47 11.51 19.96
CA ARG A 555 28.81 12.03 18.62
C ARG A 555 27.99 13.25 18.23
N THR A 556 26.79 13.40 18.81
CA THR A 556 25.97 14.58 18.59
C THR A 556 26.42 15.70 19.52
N SER A 557 26.65 16.89 18.95
CA SER A 557 26.82 18.10 19.76
C SER A 557 25.45 18.59 20.22
N SER A 558 25.37 19.35 21.31
CA SER A 558 24.13 19.97 21.81
C SER A 558 23.43 20.91 20.80
N ARG A 559 24.05 21.18 19.64
CA ARG A 559 23.52 21.97 18.53
C ARG A 559 22.91 21.13 17.41
N ASN A 560 23.16 19.81 17.38
CA ASN A 560 22.57 18.89 16.41
C ASN A 560 21.28 18.32 16.99
N ASN A 561 20.14 18.90 16.60
CA ASN A 561 18.80 18.45 17.00
C ASN A 561 18.38 17.18 16.24
N ILE A 562 19.15 16.10 16.39
CA ILE A 562 18.78 14.79 15.84
C ILE A 562 17.62 14.23 16.67
N ALA A 563 16.47 14.05 16.04
CA ALA A 563 15.34 13.38 16.67
C ALA A 563 15.55 11.86 16.64
N LEU A 564 15.35 11.20 17.78
CA LEU A 564 15.52 9.76 17.89
C LEU A 564 14.14 9.10 17.99
N TYR A 565 13.95 8.05 17.20
CA TYR A 565 12.74 7.25 17.13
C TYR A 565 13.12 5.77 17.30
N ALA A 566 12.27 4.98 17.93
CA ALA A 566 12.47 3.54 18.07
C ALA A 566 11.18 2.75 17.87
N SER A 567 11.28 1.47 17.53
CA SER A 567 10.12 0.58 17.47
C SER A 567 9.75 0.02 18.84
N SER A 568 8.55 -0.56 18.91
CA SER A 568 7.99 -1.29 20.06
C SER A 568 8.88 -2.41 20.59
N ARG A 569 9.81 -2.92 19.76
CA ARG A 569 10.82 -3.91 20.14
C ARG A 569 11.69 -3.43 21.31
N SER A 570 11.95 -2.13 21.38
CA SER A 570 12.76 -1.52 22.44
C SER A 570 11.99 -1.37 23.75
N ALA A 571 10.66 -1.37 23.71
CA ALA A 571 9.79 -1.26 24.86
C ALA A 571 9.46 -2.64 25.43
N GLN A 572 10.08 -2.98 26.55
CA GLN A 572 9.79 -4.19 27.33
C GLN A 572 9.30 -3.82 28.72
N ALA A 573 8.60 -4.76 29.35
CA ALA A 573 8.16 -4.59 30.72
C ALA A 573 9.33 -4.60 31.70
N GLY A 574 9.14 -3.90 32.82
CA GLY A 574 10.18 -3.81 33.85
C GLY A 574 11.31 -2.82 33.53
N ALA A 575 11.22 -2.06 32.42
CA ALA A 575 12.08 -0.91 32.19
C ALA A 575 11.97 0.08 33.36
N GLY A 576 12.99 0.09 34.23
CA GLY A 576 13.04 0.89 35.44
C GLY A 576 13.19 2.40 35.15
N PRO A 577 13.04 3.25 36.18
CA PRO A 577 13.21 4.69 36.04
C PRO A 577 14.56 5.09 35.44
N ASP A 578 15.62 4.37 35.76
CA ASP A 578 16.98 4.65 35.26
C ASP A 578 17.07 4.48 33.73
N PHE A 579 16.54 3.38 33.20
CA PHE A 579 16.48 3.17 31.75
C PHE A 579 15.65 4.27 31.07
N ARG A 580 14.49 4.62 31.66
CA ARG A 580 13.61 5.67 31.10
C ARG A 580 14.28 7.04 31.10
N LEU A 581 15.06 7.35 32.13
CA LEU A 581 15.84 8.57 32.22
C LEU A 581 16.98 8.57 31.21
N GLU A 582 17.68 7.45 31.05
CA GLU A 582 18.70 7.28 30.01
C GLU A 582 18.10 7.43 28.61
N MET A 583 16.84 7.01 28.42
CA MET A 583 16.09 7.16 27.17
C MET A 583 15.40 8.50 26.98
N ASP A 584 15.56 9.48 27.87
CA ASP A 584 14.95 10.83 27.75
C ASP A 584 15.06 11.50 26.37
N GLY A 585 13.94 11.98 25.83
CA GLY A 585 13.83 12.60 24.52
C GLY A 585 13.57 11.63 23.35
N LEU A 586 13.85 10.33 23.50
CA LEU A 586 13.56 9.29 22.50
C LEU A 586 12.05 9.09 22.37
N GLN A 587 11.54 9.10 21.13
CA GLN A 587 10.17 8.69 20.82
C GLN A 587 10.12 7.21 20.41
N PHE A 588 9.06 6.50 20.71
CA PHE A 588 8.86 5.13 20.26
C PHE A 588 7.39 4.82 20.00
N SER A 589 7.14 3.95 19.04
CA SER A 589 5.81 3.45 18.73
C SER A 589 5.45 2.24 19.60
N ASP A 590 4.19 2.14 20.00
CA ASP A 590 3.62 0.91 20.55
C ASP A 590 2.10 0.88 20.31
N ILE A 591 1.45 -0.20 20.71
CA ILE A 591 0.01 -0.30 20.62
C ILE A 591 -0.68 0.69 21.57
N PRO A 592 -1.88 1.22 21.21
CA PRO A 592 -2.67 2.08 22.10
C PRO A 592 -2.90 1.51 23.49
N LEU A 593 -3.08 0.18 23.63
CA LEU A 593 -3.28 -0.47 24.92
C LEU A 593 -2.09 -0.27 25.89
N LEU A 594 -0.86 -0.39 25.40
CA LEU A 594 0.37 -0.16 26.17
C LEU A 594 0.69 1.33 26.34
N SER A 595 0.14 2.17 25.47
CA SER A 595 0.27 3.63 25.52
C SER A 595 -0.76 4.31 26.45
N GLY A 596 -1.59 3.52 27.15
CA GLY A 596 -2.53 4.02 28.15
C GLY A 596 -3.93 4.36 27.64
N ALA A 597 -4.30 3.95 26.42
CA ALA A 597 -5.63 4.22 25.87
C ALA A 597 -6.76 3.55 26.68
N ASN A 598 -6.51 2.38 27.28
CA ASN A 598 -7.45 1.69 28.17
C ASN A 598 -6.72 1.13 29.41
N PRO A 599 -6.65 1.91 30.52
CA PRO A 599 -5.95 1.48 31.73
C PRO A 599 -6.56 0.25 32.41
N GLY A 600 -7.88 0.08 32.35
CA GLY A 600 -8.57 -1.06 32.95
C GLY A 600 -8.21 -2.37 32.25
N LEU A 601 -8.31 -2.38 30.92
CA LEU A 601 -7.91 -3.52 30.10
C LEU A 601 -6.41 -3.81 30.21
N MET A 602 -5.57 -2.77 30.30
CA MET A 602 -4.14 -2.93 30.49
C MET A 602 -3.82 -3.63 31.82
N GLN A 603 -4.48 -3.24 32.93
CA GLN A 603 -4.30 -3.90 34.23
C GLN A 603 -4.73 -5.38 34.19
N GLN A 604 -5.82 -5.69 33.48
CA GLN A 604 -6.28 -7.07 33.29
C GLN A 604 -5.26 -7.89 32.48
N ALA A 605 -4.74 -7.33 31.39
CA ALA A 605 -3.72 -7.98 30.56
C ALA A 605 -2.41 -8.19 31.34
N ALA A 606 -1.94 -7.16 32.04
CA ALA A 606 -0.76 -7.18 32.91
C ALA A 606 -0.80 -8.34 33.92
N ARG A 607 -1.94 -8.52 34.60
CA ARG A 607 -2.15 -9.63 35.56
C ARG A 607 -2.17 -10.99 34.86
N SER A 608 -2.77 -11.07 33.67
CA SER A 608 -2.92 -12.33 32.93
C SER A 608 -1.60 -12.84 32.36
N PHE A 609 -0.67 -11.95 32.03
CA PHE A 609 0.56 -12.27 31.31
C PHE A 609 1.84 -11.90 32.07
N ASN A 610 1.75 -11.69 33.39
CA ASN A 610 2.88 -11.32 34.24
C ASN A 610 3.68 -10.11 33.69
N ASN A 611 2.96 -9.12 33.17
CA ASN A 611 3.48 -7.96 32.46
C ASN A 611 4.28 -8.23 31.17
N ASP A 612 4.32 -9.42 30.59
CA ASP A 612 5.03 -9.62 29.31
C ASP A 612 4.36 -8.83 28.17
N TYR A 613 4.99 -7.74 27.72
CA TYR A 613 4.46 -6.86 26.68
C TYR A 613 4.29 -7.57 25.34
N SER A 614 5.10 -8.58 25.03
CA SER A 614 4.93 -9.38 23.81
C SER A 614 3.61 -10.15 23.84
N LEU A 615 3.27 -10.75 24.99
CA LEU A 615 2.00 -11.44 25.18
C LEU A 615 0.81 -10.47 25.28
N VAL A 616 0.99 -9.29 25.89
CA VAL A 616 -0.04 -8.24 25.93
C VAL A 616 -0.38 -7.73 24.52
N ARG A 617 0.63 -7.58 23.64
CA ARG A 617 0.41 -7.21 22.23
C ARG A 617 -0.39 -8.28 21.49
N LEU A 618 -0.09 -9.56 21.70
CA LEU A 618 -0.85 -10.67 21.11
C LEU A 618 -2.27 -10.80 21.69
N TYR A 619 -2.46 -10.47 22.97
CA TYR A 619 -3.78 -10.36 23.58
C TYR A 619 -4.60 -9.25 22.92
N ALA A 620 -4.03 -8.07 22.72
CA ALA A 620 -4.66 -6.98 21.99
C ALA A 620 -4.98 -7.38 20.54
N MET A 621 -4.09 -8.12 19.87
CA MET A 621 -4.33 -8.68 18.55
C MET A 621 -5.54 -9.63 18.55
N GLY A 622 -5.70 -10.47 19.58
CA GLY A 622 -6.89 -11.30 19.72
C GLY A 622 -8.18 -10.49 19.81
N ILE A 623 -8.18 -9.40 20.58
CA ILE A 623 -9.32 -8.49 20.71
C ILE A 623 -9.67 -7.86 19.36
N ASP A 624 -8.66 -7.34 18.67
CA ASP A 624 -8.87 -6.66 17.39
C ASP A 624 -9.23 -7.65 16.28
N ALA A 625 -8.72 -8.89 16.32
CA ALA A 625 -9.12 -9.94 15.39
C ALA A 625 -10.61 -10.27 15.50
N TRP A 626 -11.20 -10.21 16.70
CA TRP A 626 -12.63 -10.34 16.88
C TRP A 626 -13.40 -9.17 16.25
N THR A 627 -12.93 -7.94 16.45
CA THR A 627 -13.55 -6.74 15.85
C THR A 627 -13.47 -6.79 14.32
N LEU A 628 -12.29 -7.09 13.77
CA LEU A 628 -12.04 -7.28 12.34
C LEU A 628 -12.90 -8.40 11.76
N ALA A 629 -13.06 -9.52 12.47
CA ALA A 629 -13.91 -10.62 12.02
C ALA A 629 -15.37 -10.19 11.85
N ASN A 630 -15.89 -9.37 12.77
CA ASN A 630 -17.25 -8.84 12.69
C ASN A 630 -17.43 -7.74 11.65
N GLN A 631 -16.33 -7.10 11.22
CA GLN A 631 -16.31 -6.03 10.23
C GLN A 631 -15.54 -6.42 8.96
N PHE A 632 -15.42 -7.72 8.69
CA PHE A 632 -14.53 -8.26 7.65
C PHE A 632 -14.89 -7.71 6.26
N ASN A 633 -16.18 -7.68 5.94
CA ASN A 633 -16.62 -7.20 4.62
C ASN A 633 -16.49 -5.68 4.47
N GLN A 634 -16.72 -4.91 5.54
CA GLN A 634 -16.49 -3.47 5.53
C GLN A 634 -15.01 -3.18 5.33
N MET A 635 -14.14 -3.83 6.12
CA MET A 635 -12.69 -3.67 6.02
C MET A 635 -12.17 -3.99 4.63
N ARG A 636 -12.71 -5.02 3.97
CA ARG A 636 -12.29 -5.40 2.63
C ARG A 636 -12.85 -4.50 1.52
N GLN A 637 -14.15 -4.20 1.57
CA GLN A 637 -14.89 -3.70 0.41
C GLN A 637 -15.14 -2.20 0.45
N VAL A 638 -14.91 -1.53 1.59
CA VAL A 638 -15.10 -0.09 1.77
C VAL A 638 -13.74 0.60 1.80
N PRO A 639 -13.35 1.32 0.73
CA PRO A 639 -12.09 2.07 0.71
C PRO A 639 -12.05 3.11 1.84
N GLY A 640 -10.92 3.17 2.55
CA GLY A 640 -10.73 4.12 3.65
C GLY A 640 -11.48 3.78 4.94
N PHE A 641 -12.16 2.64 5.02
CA PHE A 641 -12.74 2.16 6.27
C PHE A 641 -11.64 1.94 7.32
N ALA A 642 -11.85 2.46 8.52
CA ALA A 642 -10.90 2.36 9.61
C ALA A 642 -11.58 2.04 10.94
N ILE A 643 -10.86 1.30 11.79
CA ILE A 643 -11.32 0.90 13.13
C ILE A 643 -10.32 1.38 14.16
N ASP A 644 -10.78 2.03 15.22
CA ASP A 644 -9.95 2.31 16.38
C ASP A 644 -9.78 1.02 17.21
N GLY A 645 -8.64 0.35 17.04
CA GLY A 645 -8.30 -0.91 17.69
C GLY A 645 -7.35 -0.73 18.89
N ASN A 646 -7.19 -1.81 19.65
CA ASN A 646 -6.24 -1.87 20.77
C ASN A 646 -4.78 -2.02 20.32
N THR A 647 -4.57 -2.47 19.08
CA THR A 647 -3.28 -2.63 18.40
C THR A 647 -2.89 -1.45 17.51
N GLY A 648 -3.78 -0.47 17.35
CA GLY A 648 -3.61 0.71 16.51
C GLY A 648 -4.92 1.07 15.82
N LYS A 649 -4.92 2.17 15.05
CA LYS A 649 -5.99 2.44 14.10
C LYS A 649 -5.80 1.55 12.87
N LEU A 650 -6.76 0.67 12.62
CA LEU A 650 -6.69 -0.41 11.63
C LEU A 650 -7.34 0.03 10.32
N SER A 651 -6.67 -0.21 9.20
CA SER A 651 -7.20 0.03 7.85
C SER A 651 -6.63 -0.99 6.86
N ALA A 652 -7.37 -1.36 5.82
CA ALA A 652 -6.89 -2.28 4.80
C ALA A 652 -6.33 -1.53 3.57
N ASP A 653 -5.28 -2.09 2.97
CA ASP A 653 -4.88 -1.72 1.60
C ASP A 653 -5.66 -2.50 0.53
N THR A 654 -5.28 -2.34 -0.74
CA THR A 654 -5.92 -3.00 -1.89
C THR A 654 -5.83 -4.53 -1.87
N ASP A 655 -4.82 -5.08 -1.19
CA ASP A 655 -4.60 -6.53 -1.07
C ASP A 655 -5.19 -7.08 0.24
N CYS A 656 -5.93 -6.23 0.97
CA CYS A 656 -6.50 -6.48 2.29
C CYS A 656 -5.44 -6.85 3.35
N VAL A 657 -4.23 -6.27 3.26
CA VAL A 657 -3.28 -6.24 4.37
C VAL A 657 -3.71 -5.16 5.34
N ILE A 658 -3.90 -5.52 6.61
CA ILE A 658 -4.36 -4.63 7.66
C ILE A 658 -3.18 -3.82 8.19
N ASN A 659 -3.08 -2.59 7.70
CA ASN A 659 -2.14 -1.59 8.19
C ASN A 659 -2.61 -1.02 9.54
N ARG A 660 -1.64 -0.60 10.36
CA ARG A 660 -1.89 -0.09 11.72
C ARG A 660 -1.19 1.23 11.92
N LYS A 661 -1.94 2.30 12.21
CA LYS A 661 -1.37 3.54 12.76
C LYS A 661 -1.19 3.38 14.27
N LEU A 662 0.05 3.46 14.74
CA LEU A 662 0.41 3.18 16.13
C LEU A 662 0.31 4.43 17.00
N ALA A 663 0.32 4.22 18.32
CA ALA A 663 0.46 5.29 19.28
C ALA A 663 1.95 5.57 19.51
N TRP A 664 2.33 6.85 19.45
CA TRP A 664 3.69 7.30 19.69
C TRP A 664 3.84 7.85 21.10
N ASN A 665 4.87 7.39 21.80
CA ASN A 665 5.21 7.81 23.16
C ASN A 665 6.61 8.41 23.17
N GLN A 666 6.91 9.20 24.20
CA GLN A 666 8.22 9.80 24.44
C GLN A 666 8.66 9.52 25.87
N TYR A 667 9.93 9.17 26.03
CA TYR A 667 10.56 9.19 27.35
C TYR A 667 10.82 10.63 27.76
N ARG A 668 10.26 11.08 28.89
CA ARG A 668 10.41 12.44 29.43
C ARG A 668 10.61 12.39 30.94
N GLN A 669 11.78 12.81 31.42
CA GLN A 669 12.14 12.87 32.83
C GLN A 669 11.89 11.55 33.59
N GLY A 670 12.24 10.42 32.97
CA GLY A 670 12.01 9.09 33.55
C GLY A 670 10.57 8.57 33.47
N GLN A 671 9.66 9.32 32.84
CA GLN A 671 8.28 8.92 32.57
C GLN A 671 8.06 8.65 31.08
N ILE A 672 6.96 7.97 30.76
CA ILE A 672 6.50 7.75 29.38
C ILE A 672 5.27 8.63 29.20
N VAL A 673 5.31 9.52 28.21
CA VAL A 673 4.21 10.43 27.88
C VAL A 673 3.81 10.27 26.42
N PRO A 674 2.54 10.40 26.04
CA PRO A 674 2.14 10.38 24.64
C PRO A 674 2.76 11.57 23.88
N VAL A 675 3.15 11.35 22.62
CA VAL A 675 3.55 12.40 21.69
C VAL A 675 2.30 13.14 21.23
N GLN A 676 2.30 14.48 21.33
CA GLN A 676 1.18 15.33 20.91
C GLN A 676 1.28 15.72 19.44
#